data_AF-A0A9R0UTB0-F1
#
_entry.id   AF-A0A9R0UTB0-F1
#
_cell.length_a   1.000
_cell.length_b   1.000
_cell.length_c   1.000
_cell.angle_alpha   90.00
_cell.angle_beta   90.00
_cell.angle_gamma   90.00
#
_symmetry.space_group_name_H-M   'P 1'
#
loop_
_entity.id
_entity.type
_entity.pdbx_description
1 polymer ?
#
loop_
_entity_poly.entity_id
_entity_poly.type
_entity_poly.pdbx_seq_one_letter_code
_entity_poly.pdbx_strand_id
1 'polypeptide(L)'
;MARVNRKAAGGRRVDLANQNYGGWKLVLRYMTSCRTQITVRHGLSGQINRIKTRLDQISENQKEYKIDHSPSGIWTSSTTALAPWDGLKKVVGREQDAKTVRELLLHEEHREQMFISMLGESGIGKRTLTMQICKDLMRNFEVFVWYNMPPDSSMEDLLEEVYKRAYKRIHKHNETPQDNGIDIVDKLYGLLTDKSYLVVLGGISSKTILNCVRASLPDNKIGSRVVLILEPECEEVAWHAATLNQEGYESKSIHRLSHLDEDTSGELFRSRVFAEQGKHNKDTKDNKGSKYTKDNKNTKEKTYEEDVFDVTQGHPLGIVVLAGLLRYKEKPVEWDAVLQELRPGMEEAEDGQDNPITGLLLLKENPGEWKTFQQQMTTARETKLSNRMVIERILSASFDDLPQDLKSCFLYLAAYPMNVSLSAGHIVRMWTAEGFIKPRKGRTLEELGHSYLKELVSRCLVELESQNAHGGIKTVTVHSRLVRFLQSEAREASFIEVSDRNDILAPASVRRLSIQDDSGTYTTFSNKFPKLRSFICRVAAGNSQSSDKSDQSKKERREFPCGPRLACVVSSPVTEEVAGGSNLKSHDLKFLCWSKFLRLISVQGLKLQELPDEIGDMIHLRYLRVECPGLKKLPRSIRRLLNLQTLDISKTAVVEIHPHFWKIKTLRHVLAEKLTLPTSLVNELAELQTLHGVVAGEGKWDQGRSPLDKMAKLQSLELHGFNAANHGSALEGALTNMHLLGHLKLEGDGIPSCLFTGPILRCLQTMELDGAAKWPVVRWDIVRKVRPNLVGLKLKNNSQVPKELLDEMEAQKLMLLS
;
A
#
# COMPACT_ATOMS: atom_id res chain seq x y z
N MET A 1 -58.13 -7.20 39.37
CA MET A 1 -59.00 -8.09 40.16
C MET A 1 -60.01 -8.76 39.25
N ALA A 2 -60.45 -9.96 39.63
CA ALA A 2 -61.43 -10.87 39.01
C ALA A 2 -60.84 -12.01 38.16
N ARG A 3 -61.05 -13.21 38.71
CA ARG A 3 -60.42 -14.52 38.49
C ARG A 3 -61.22 -15.40 37.51
N VAL A 4 -60.47 -16.19 36.74
CA VAL A 4 -60.56 -17.67 36.57
C VAL A 4 -61.92 -18.29 36.22
N ASN A 5 -61.96 -19.00 35.09
CA ASN A 5 -62.32 -20.43 35.10
C ASN A 5 -61.76 -21.20 33.89
N ARG A 6 -60.77 -22.07 34.17
CA ARG A 6 -60.44 -23.25 33.36
C ARG A 6 -61.34 -24.39 33.82
N LYS A 7 -62.02 -25.08 32.89
CA LYS A 7 -62.36 -26.50 33.08
C LYS A 7 -62.08 -27.28 31.80
N ALA A 8 -61.54 -28.47 32.05
CA ALA A 8 -60.92 -29.40 31.14
C ALA A 8 -61.95 -30.21 30.33
N ALA A 9 -61.50 -30.74 29.19
CA ALA A 9 -62.00 -32.00 28.67
C ALA A 9 -60.82 -32.76 28.04
N GLY A 10 -60.44 -33.86 28.70
CA GLY A 10 -59.52 -34.85 28.17
C GLY A 10 -60.18 -35.68 27.07
N GLY A 11 -59.32 -36.25 26.22
CA GLY A 11 -59.68 -36.83 24.93
C GLY A 11 -60.67 -37.98 24.92
N ARG A 12 -61.23 -38.20 23.73
CA ARG A 12 -61.29 -39.55 23.15
C ARG A 12 -60.98 -39.46 21.66
N ARG A 13 -59.99 -40.25 21.24
CA ARG A 13 -59.51 -40.41 19.87
C ARG A 13 -60.65 -40.88 18.96
N VAL A 14 -60.75 -40.29 17.78
CA VAL A 14 -61.36 -40.92 16.62
C VAL A 14 -60.26 -40.98 15.56
N ASP A 15 -59.73 -42.18 15.34
CA ASP A 15 -58.85 -42.47 14.22
C ASP A 15 -59.67 -42.42 12.93
N LEU A 16 -59.44 -41.37 12.14
CA LEU A 16 -59.90 -41.27 10.76
C LEU A 16 -58.70 -41.46 9.84
N ALA A 17 -58.15 -42.68 9.84
CA ALA A 17 -57.29 -43.17 8.78
C ALA A 17 -58.17 -43.69 7.63
N ASN A 18 -58.69 -42.76 6.82
CA ASN A 18 -58.92 -42.94 5.38
C ASN A 18 -59.76 -41.78 4.86
N GLN A 19 -59.10 -40.80 4.23
CA GLN A 19 -59.50 -40.18 2.95
C GLN A 19 -58.57 -38.99 2.64
N ASN A 20 -57.93 -39.06 1.46
CA ASN A 20 -57.13 -38.07 0.75
C ASN A 20 -57.14 -36.61 1.25
N TYR A 21 -56.06 -36.14 1.88
CA TYR A 21 -55.74 -34.70 2.02
C TYR A 21 -54.22 -34.42 1.99
N GLY A 22 -53.58 -34.64 0.82
CA GLY A 22 -52.16 -34.36 0.58
C GLY A 22 -51.84 -32.95 0.07
N GLY A 23 -52.83 -32.17 -0.40
CA GLY A 23 -52.60 -30.87 -1.04
C GLY A 23 -52.44 -29.68 -0.09
N TRP A 24 -53.12 -29.71 1.06
CA TRP A 24 -53.26 -28.50 1.88
C TRP A 24 -52.01 -28.15 2.69
N LYS A 25 -51.19 -29.12 3.12
CA LYS A 25 -49.91 -28.84 3.80
C LYS A 25 -48.87 -28.23 2.86
N LEU A 26 -48.88 -28.62 1.58
CA LEU A 26 -47.98 -28.04 0.57
C LEU A 26 -48.41 -26.61 0.23
N VAL A 27 -49.72 -26.37 0.07
CA VAL A 27 -50.30 -25.05 -0.13
C VAL A 27 -50.09 -24.14 1.08
N LEU A 28 -50.23 -24.64 2.32
CA LEU A 28 -49.95 -23.85 3.53
C LEU A 28 -48.45 -23.49 3.64
N ARG A 29 -47.55 -24.39 3.20
CA ARG A 29 -46.09 -24.14 3.18
C ARG A 29 -45.70 -23.16 2.06
N TYR A 30 -46.38 -23.22 0.91
CA TYR A 30 -46.23 -22.26 -0.19
C TYR A 30 -46.82 -20.89 0.18
N MET A 31 -47.98 -20.85 0.84
CA MET A 31 -48.65 -19.63 1.31
C MET A 31 -47.89 -18.96 2.46
N THR A 32 -47.29 -19.74 3.37
CA THR A 32 -46.39 -19.20 4.42
C THR A 32 -45.08 -18.69 3.82
N SER A 33 -44.51 -19.39 2.83
CA SER A 33 -43.35 -18.92 2.05
C SER A 33 -43.64 -17.68 1.18
N CYS A 34 -44.84 -17.57 0.61
CA CYS A 34 -45.27 -16.38 -0.13
C CYS A 34 -45.59 -15.22 0.81
N ARG A 35 -46.23 -15.45 1.96
CA ARG A 35 -46.42 -14.42 2.99
C ARG A 35 -45.09 -13.89 3.51
N THR A 36 -44.10 -14.73 3.79
CA THR A 36 -42.77 -14.24 4.22
C THR A 36 -42.07 -13.45 3.12
N GLN A 37 -42.15 -13.87 1.85
CA GLN A 37 -41.63 -13.09 0.73
C GLN A 37 -42.36 -11.76 0.51
N ILE A 38 -43.69 -11.73 0.66
CA ILE A 38 -44.50 -10.52 0.54
C ILE A 38 -44.16 -9.56 1.69
N THR A 39 -44.08 -10.05 2.94
CA THR A 39 -43.70 -9.21 4.09
C THR A 39 -42.27 -8.65 3.93
N VAL A 40 -41.32 -9.43 3.42
CA VAL A 40 -39.96 -8.95 3.10
C VAL A 40 -39.99 -7.93 1.96
N ARG A 41 -40.76 -8.15 0.90
CA ARG A 41 -40.93 -7.19 -0.21
C ARG A 41 -41.65 -5.91 0.22
N HIS A 42 -42.62 -6.00 1.11
CA HIS A 42 -43.34 -4.86 1.68
C HIS A 42 -42.44 -4.06 2.63
N GLY A 43 -41.59 -4.75 3.39
CA GLY A 43 -40.53 -4.14 4.20
C GLY A 43 -39.47 -3.44 3.34
N LEU A 44 -39.00 -4.08 2.27
CA LEU A 44 -38.07 -3.48 1.30
C LEU A 44 -38.70 -2.30 0.56
N SER A 45 -39.97 -2.40 0.14
CA SER A 45 -40.71 -1.31 -0.47
C SER A 45 -40.88 -0.13 0.49
N GLY A 46 -41.18 -0.40 1.77
CA GLY A 46 -41.21 0.63 2.81
C GLY A 46 -39.85 1.30 3.03
N GLN A 47 -38.75 0.54 3.01
CA GLN A 47 -37.40 1.09 3.07
C GLN A 47 -37.04 1.92 1.85
N ILE A 48 -37.37 1.45 0.65
CA ILE A 48 -37.17 2.17 -0.62
C ILE A 48 -37.98 3.47 -0.60
N ASN A 49 -39.24 3.44 -0.17
CA ASN A 49 -40.06 4.64 -0.07
C ASN A 49 -39.51 5.62 0.97
N ARG A 50 -39.01 5.15 2.13
CA ARG A 50 -38.32 6.03 3.09
C ARG A 50 -37.05 6.65 2.50
N ILE A 51 -36.28 5.89 1.71
CA ILE A 51 -35.10 6.41 1.01
C ILE A 51 -35.52 7.46 -0.02
N LYS A 52 -36.55 7.18 -0.83
CA LYS A 52 -37.12 8.14 -1.80
C LYS A 52 -37.59 9.42 -1.12
N THR A 53 -38.41 9.31 -0.07
CA THR A 53 -38.92 10.47 0.68
C THR A 53 -37.77 11.30 1.25
N ARG A 54 -36.71 10.67 1.78
CA ARG A 54 -35.52 11.37 2.24
C ARG A 54 -34.73 12.01 1.09
N LEU A 55 -34.64 11.36 -0.07
CA LEU A 55 -34.01 11.91 -1.27
C LEU A 55 -34.78 13.13 -1.79
N ASP A 56 -36.10 13.04 -1.82
CA ASP A 56 -37.00 14.13 -2.21
C ASP A 56 -36.83 15.32 -1.26
N GLN A 57 -36.81 15.06 0.06
CA GLN A 57 -36.59 16.09 1.08
C GLN A 57 -35.18 16.69 1.02
N ILE A 58 -34.14 15.91 0.72
CA ILE A 58 -32.79 16.43 0.47
C ILE A 58 -32.78 17.29 -0.79
N SER A 59 -33.49 16.89 -1.86
CA SER A 59 -33.60 17.67 -3.09
C SER A 59 -34.37 18.97 -2.89
N GLU A 60 -35.43 18.97 -2.09
CA GLU A 60 -36.16 20.18 -1.68
C GLU A 60 -35.28 21.11 -0.85
N ASN A 61 -34.60 20.58 0.17
CA ASN A 61 -33.65 21.36 0.96
C ASN A 61 -32.52 21.94 0.09
N GLN A 62 -32.01 21.18 -0.89
CA GLN A 62 -31.01 21.69 -1.84
C GLN A 62 -31.51 22.89 -2.63
N LYS A 63 -32.77 22.85 -3.10
CA LYS A 63 -33.41 23.99 -3.79
C LYS A 63 -33.65 25.16 -2.85
N GLU A 64 -34.08 24.90 -1.62
CA GLU A 64 -34.35 25.91 -0.59
C GLU A 64 -33.07 26.66 -0.16
N TYR A 65 -31.97 25.94 0.04
CA TYR A 65 -30.67 26.50 0.39
C TYR A 65 -29.84 26.97 -0.83
N LYS A 66 -30.41 26.92 -2.05
CA LYS A 66 -29.71 27.26 -3.31
C LYS A 66 -28.34 26.57 -3.43
N ILE A 67 -28.25 25.30 -3.03
CA ILE A 67 -27.02 24.50 -3.16
C ILE A 67 -26.93 24.06 -4.62
N ASP A 68 -26.39 24.94 -5.47
CA ASP A 68 -26.17 24.66 -6.88
C ASP A 68 -25.00 23.68 -7.03
N HIS A 69 -25.30 22.38 -7.09
CA HIS A 69 -24.39 21.41 -7.69
C HIS A 69 -24.62 21.39 -9.21
N SER A 70 -24.20 22.45 -9.89
CA SER A 70 -23.80 22.29 -11.28
C SER A 70 -22.46 21.56 -11.23
N PRO A 71 -22.33 20.28 -11.66
CA PRO A 71 -21.00 19.73 -11.88
C PRO A 71 -20.33 20.68 -12.86
N SER A 72 -19.31 21.42 -12.40
CA SER A 72 -18.54 22.29 -13.26
C SER A 72 -18.12 21.43 -14.45
N GLY A 73 -18.57 21.79 -15.66
CA GLY A 73 -18.27 21.04 -16.88
C GLY A 73 -16.76 20.95 -17.16
N ILE A 74 -15.95 21.64 -16.35
CA ILE A 74 -14.48 21.63 -16.32
C ILE A 74 -13.93 20.26 -15.90
N TRP A 75 -14.57 19.57 -14.95
CA TRP A 75 -14.08 18.31 -14.36
C TRP A 75 -14.59 17.05 -15.07
N THR A 76 -14.74 17.09 -16.40
CA THR A 76 -15.07 15.90 -17.18
C THR A 76 -13.89 14.92 -17.21
N SER A 77 -14.05 13.76 -16.56
CA SER A 77 -13.04 12.71 -16.51
C SER A 77 -12.78 12.10 -17.88
N SER A 78 -11.54 12.20 -18.38
CA SER A 78 -11.05 11.37 -19.48
C SER A 78 -10.23 10.19 -18.94
N THR A 79 -10.28 9.05 -19.65
CA THR A 79 -9.42 7.88 -19.39
C THR A 79 -8.29 7.75 -20.43
N THR A 80 -8.23 8.66 -21.40
CA THR A 80 -7.22 8.64 -22.48
C THR A 80 -6.15 9.69 -22.17
N ALA A 81 -4.94 9.24 -21.91
CA ALA A 81 -3.79 10.12 -21.69
C ALA A 81 -3.23 10.63 -23.04
N LEU A 82 -2.77 11.88 -23.07
CA LEU A 82 -2.08 12.47 -24.23
C LEU A 82 -0.78 11.75 -24.63
N ALA A 83 -0.12 11.07 -23.70
CA ALA A 83 1.10 10.31 -23.95
C ALA A 83 1.18 9.03 -23.08
N PRO A 84 1.83 7.96 -23.57
CA PRO A 84 2.18 6.81 -22.74
C PRO A 84 3.10 7.23 -21.58
N TRP A 85 2.87 6.67 -20.40
CA TRP A 85 3.72 6.92 -19.25
C TRP A 85 5.08 6.22 -19.40
N ASP A 86 6.18 6.97 -19.40
CA ASP A 86 7.55 6.48 -19.59
C ASP A 86 8.45 6.70 -18.37
N GLY A 87 8.02 6.25 -17.18
CA GLY A 87 9.00 6.18 -16.08
C GLY A 87 9.43 7.52 -15.49
N LEU A 88 8.65 8.60 -15.68
CA LEU A 88 8.98 10.01 -15.40
C LEU A 88 9.62 10.26 -14.02
N LYS A 89 10.94 10.05 -13.94
CA LYS A 89 11.79 10.28 -12.76
C LYS A 89 12.88 11.31 -13.04
N LYS A 90 12.80 12.01 -14.17
CA LYS A 90 13.72 13.11 -14.49
C LYS A 90 13.62 14.17 -13.40
N VAL A 91 14.76 14.45 -12.78
CA VAL A 91 14.96 15.61 -11.91
C VAL A 91 15.41 16.73 -12.82
N VAL A 92 14.84 17.92 -12.61
CA VAL A 92 15.02 19.10 -13.47
C VAL A 92 15.36 20.29 -12.57
N GLY A 93 16.30 21.12 -12.98
CA GLY A 93 16.62 22.39 -12.31
C GLY A 93 17.29 22.22 -10.94
N ARG A 94 18.00 21.11 -10.71
CA ARG A 94 18.68 20.78 -9.43
C ARG A 94 20.12 20.35 -9.62
N GLU A 95 20.72 20.67 -10.75
CA GLU A 95 22.07 20.28 -11.12
C GLU A 95 23.10 20.92 -10.18
N GLN A 96 22.90 22.19 -9.83
CA GLN A 96 23.78 22.91 -8.91
C GLN A 96 23.65 22.37 -7.48
N ASP A 97 22.43 22.18 -7.00
CA ASP A 97 22.13 21.55 -5.70
C ASP A 97 22.77 20.16 -5.60
N ALA A 98 22.61 19.34 -6.66
CA ALA A 98 23.22 18.03 -6.75
C ALA A 98 24.74 18.09 -6.72
N LYS A 99 25.35 19.06 -7.40
CA LYS A 99 26.80 19.25 -7.44
C LYS A 99 27.34 19.60 -6.05
N THR A 100 26.76 20.58 -5.37
CA THR A 100 27.19 20.99 -4.03
C THR A 100 27.07 19.86 -3.01
N VAL A 101 25.96 19.12 -3.01
CA VAL A 101 25.78 17.98 -2.10
C VAL A 101 26.73 16.82 -2.44
N ARG A 102 27.02 16.57 -3.73
CA ARG A 102 28.03 15.59 -4.15
C ARG A 102 29.42 15.95 -3.66
N GLU A 103 29.80 17.22 -3.76
CA GLU A 103 31.09 17.72 -3.26
C GLU A 103 31.24 17.48 -1.75
N LEU A 104 30.17 17.72 -0.96
CA LEU A 104 30.17 17.43 0.48
C LEU A 104 30.27 15.92 0.80
N LEU A 105 29.60 15.08 -0.01
CA LEU A 105 29.62 13.63 0.18
C LEU A 105 30.95 12.98 -0.23
N LEU A 106 31.64 13.53 -1.23
CA LEU A 106 32.86 12.97 -1.82
C LEU A 106 34.16 13.62 -1.34
N HIS A 107 34.09 14.57 -0.41
CA HIS A 107 35.26 15.36 -0.02
C HIS A 107 36.40 14.47 0.53
N GLU A 108 37.40 14.17 -0.30
CA GLU A 108 38.49 13.23 0.00
C GLU A 108 39.41 13.73 1.13
N GLU A 109 39.48 15.06 1.28
CA GLU A 109 40.28 15.71 2.33
C GLU A 109 39.62 15.60 3.72
N HIS A 110 38.29 15.46 3.79
CA HIS A 110 37.56 15.40 5.06
C HIS A 110 37.30 13.95 5.46
N ARG A 111 38.20 13.41 6.27
CA ARG A 111 38.15 12.01 6.71
C ARG A 111 37.20 11.77 7.87
N GLU A 112 36.82 12.79 8.63
CA GLU A 112 35.91 12.63 9.77
C GLU A 112 34.46 12.44 9.33
N GLN A 113 33.65 11.91 10.26
CA GLN A 113 32.21 11.79 10.09
C GLN A 113 31.58 13.17 9.88
N MET A 114 30.67 13.27 8.90
CA MET A 114 29.95 14.52 8.61
C MET A 114 28.44 14.30 8.52
N PHE A 115 27.67 15.18 9.16
CA PHE A 115 26.23 15.31 9.04
C PHE A 115 25.89 16.35 7.99
N ILE A 116 25.07 15.99 7.01
CA ILE A 116 24.59 16.85 5.94
C ILE A 116 23.07 16.92 6.04
N SER A 117 22.51 18.11 6.22
CA SER A 117 21.07 18.32 6.39
C SER A 117 20.43 18.88 5.14
N MET A 118 19.50 18.12 4.55
CA MET A 118 18.64 18.55 3.45
C MET A 118 17.35 19.15 4.04
N LEU A 119 17.18 20.46 3.94
CA LEU A 119 16.04 21.20 4.49
C LEU A 119 15.17 21.77 3.36
N GLY A 120 13.86 21.81 3.54
CA GLY A 120 12.92 22.40 2.57
C GLY A 120 11.50 21.91 2.80
N GLU A 121 10.51 22.45 2.09
CA GLU A 121 9.10 22.08 2.29
C GLU A 121 8.75 20.64 1.82
N SER A 122 7.63 20.10 2.30
CA SER A 122 7.21 18.75 1.95
C SER A 122 6.79 18.65 0.47
N GLY A 123 7.43 17.78 -0.32
CA GLY A 123 7.19 17.69 -1.77
C GLY A 123 8.04 18.64 -2.62
N ILE A 124 9.00 19.37 -2.03
CA ILE A 124 9.97 20.20 -2.77
C ILE A 124 11.04 19.38 -3.53
N GLY A 125 11.11 18.07 -3.29
CA GLY A 125 12.04 17.17 -3.98
C GLY A 125 13.27 16.71 -3.18
N LYS A 126 13.35 16.98 -1.86
CA LYS A 126 14.45 16.52 -0.97
C LYS A 126 14.79 15.04 -1.19
N ARG A 127 13.80 14.16 -0.99
CA ARG A 127 13.93 12.70 -1.17
C ARG A 127 14.40 12.34 -2.57
N THR A 128 13.85 12.98 -3.60
CA THR A 128 14.16 12.69 -5.00
C THR A 128 15.61 13.03 -5.33
N LEU A 129 16.06 14.22 -4.92
CA LEU A 129 17.44 14.68 -5.11
C LEU A 129 18.44 13.81 -4.34
N THR A 130 18.19 13.55 -3.05
CA THR A 130 19.06 12.68 -2.24
C THR A 130 19.12 11.27 -2.81
N MET A 131 17.99 10.70 -3.26
CA MET A 131 17.98 9.37 -3.88
C MET A 131 18.78 9.33 -5.18
N GLN A 132 18.70 10.36 -6.02
CA GLN A 132 19.49 10.45 -7.25
C GLN A 132 20.98 10.50 -6.94
N ILE A 133 21.39 11.35 -6.00
CA ILE A 133 22.80 11.50 -5.60
C ILE A 133 23.31 10.20 -4.97
N CYS A 134 22.58 9.64 -4.01
CA CYS A 134 23.00 8.43 -3.32
C CYS A 134 23.12 7.25 -4.28
N LYS A 135 22.24 7.10 -5.28
CA LYS A 135 22.34 6.03 -6.30
C LYS A 135 23.68 6.00 -7.03
N ASP A 136 24.19 7.17 -7.38
CA ASP A 136 25.48 7.29 -8.07
C ASP A 136 26.65 7.00 -7.12
N LEU A 137 26.48 7.29 -5.83
CA LEU A 137 27.52 7.20 -4.80
C LEU A 137 27.52 5.90 -3.98
N MET A 138 26.52 5.01 -4.12
CA MET A 138 26.41 3.80 -3.29
C MET A 138 27.63 2.88 -3.39
N ARG A 139 28.39 2.95 -4.49
CA ARG A 139 29.58 2.12 -4.72
C ARG A 139 30.81 2.60 -3.95
N ASN A 140 30.79 3.82 -3.44
CA ASN A 140 31.93 4.43 -2.76
C ASN A 140 31.93 4.16 -1.25
N PHE A 141 30.84 3.60 -0.71
CA PHE A 141 30.69 3.27 0.70
C PHE A 141 30.44 1.77 0.85
N GLU A 142 31.09 1.13 1.81
CA GLU A 142 30.90 -0.30 2.10
C GLU A 142 29.50 -0.59 2.64
N VAL A 143 28.98 0.31 3.47
CA VAL A 143 27.66 0.18 4.08
C VAL A 143 26.78 1.36 3.68
N PHE A 144 25.65 1.05 3.05
CA PHE A 144 24.64 2.05 2.71
C PHE A 144 23.33 1.70 3.40
N VAL A 145 22.79 2.65 4.16
CA VAL A 145 21.50 2.51 4.83
C VAL A 145 20.62 3.71 4.48
N TRP A 146 19.40 3.43 4.03
CA TRP A 146 18.36 4.44 3.87
C TRP A 146 17.18 4.05 4.73
N TYR A 147 16.76 4.95 5.62
CA TYR A 147 15.57 4.77 6.43
C TYR A 147 14.83 6.08 6.64
N ASN A 148 13.51 6.03 6.53
CA ASN A 148 12.64 7.16 6.85
C ASN A 148 11.77 6.78 8.04
N MET A 149 12.01 7.42 9.16
CA MET A 149 11.30 7.22 10.42
C MET A 149 9.81 7.62 10.26
N PRO A 150 8.87 6.72 10.59
CA PRO A 150 7.46 7.07 10.72
C PRO A 150 7.24 8.14 11.81
N PRO A 151 6.14 8.91 11.75
CA PRO A 151 5.73 9.73 12.88
C PRO A 151 5.53 8.85 14.13
N ASP A 152 5.86 9.38 15.30
CA ASP A 152 5.68 8.73 16.62
C ASP A 152 6.53 7.46 16.90
N SER A 153 7.48 7.12 16.03
CA SER A 153 8.43 6.02 16.29
C SER A 153 9.40 6.34 17.43
N SER A 154 9.87 5.32 18.14
CA SER A 154 10.83 5.50 19.22
C SER A 154 12.29 5.55 18.70
N MET A 155 13.22 5.94 19.58
CA MET A 155 14.65 5.90 19.28
C MET A 155 15.12 4.46 19.04
N GLU A 156 14.63 3.51 19.83
CA GLU A 156 14.96 2.09 19.72
C GLU A 156 14.54 1.54 18.36
N ASP A 157 13.32 1.88 17.89
CA ASP A 157 12.82 1.46 16.57
C ASP A 157 13.74 1.94 15.44
N LEU A 158 14.18 3.20 15.50
CA LEU A 158 15.10 3.79 14.53
C LEU A 158 16.43 3.02 14.48
N LEU A 159 17.07 2.83 15.63
CA LEU A 159 18.38 2.18 15.72
C LEU A 159 18.31 0.72 15.31
N GLU A 160 17.25 0.01 15.71
CA GLU A 160 17.07 -1.40 15.37
C GLU A 160 16.90 -1.58 13.85
N GLU A 161 16.15 -0.68 13.21
CA GLU A 161 15.81 -0.76 11.80
C GLU A 161 16.98 -0.29 10.91
N VAL A 162 17.83 0.61 11.42
CA VAL A 162 19.14 0.93 10.84
C VAL A 162 20.10 -0.26 10.95
N TYR A 163 20.20 -0.88 12.14
CA TYR A 163 21.03 -2.06 12.38
C TYR A 163 20.63 -3.24 11.49
N LYS A 164 19.33 -3.55 11.40
CA LYS A 164 18.81 -4.62 10.52
C LYS A 164 19.20 -4.41 9.05
N ARG A 165 19.13 -3.16 8.56
CA ARG A 165 19.52 -2.83 7.18
C ARG A 165 21.03 -2.93 6.97
N ALA A 166 21.82 -2.39 7.90
CA ALA A 166 23.27 -2.49 7.85
C ALA A 166 23.73 -3.96 7.89
N TYR A 167 23.18 -4.75 8.81
CA TYR A 167 23.54 -6.16 8.99
C TYR A 167 23.27 -6.99 7.74
N LYS A 168 22.07 -6.86 7.14
CA LYS A 168 21.69 -7.52 5.88
C LYS A 168 22.56 -7.13 4.68
N ARG A 169 23.18 -5.95 4.72
CA ARG A 169 24.05 -5.48 3.64
C ARG A 169 25.44 -6.10 3.73
N ILE A 170 25.92 -6.33 4.96
CA ILE A 170 27.23 -6.90 5.27
C ILE A 170 27.18 -8.44 5.19
N HIS A 171 26.18 -9.06 5.81
CA HIS A 171 25.97 -10.51 5.80
C HIS A 171 24.95 -10.84 4.72
N LYS A 172 25.34 -11.62 3.70
CA LYS A 172 24.46 -12.00 2.58
C LYS A 172 23.15 -12.63 3.11
N HIS A 173 22.07 -12.43 2.35
CA HIS A 173 20.62 -12.61 2.62
C HIS A 173 20.06 -13.75 3.51
N ASN A 174 20.85 -14.65 4.11
CA ASN A 174 20.37 -15.86 4.79
C ASN A 174 20.60 -15.92 6.31
N GLU A 175 21.27 -14.93 6.93
CA GLU A 175 21.49 -14.91 8.38
C GLU A 175 20.60 -13.85 9.07
N THR A 176 19.83 -14.28 10.06
CA THR A 176 19.08 -13.38 10.95
C THR A 176 19.95 -12.97 12.13
N PRO A 177 19.93 -11.69 12.57
CA PRO A 177 20.68 -11.27 13.74
C PRO A 177 20.28 -12.10 14.96
N GLN A 178 21.25 -12.74 15.63
CA GLN A 178 21.02 -13.38 16.92
C GLN A 178 20.95 -12.33 18.02
N ASP A 179 19.95 -12.42 18.88
CA ASP A 179 19.84 -11.53 20.02
C ASP A 179 20.71 -12.03 21.18
N ASN A 180 21.91 -11.44 21.29
CA ASN A 180 22.88 -11.78 22.32
C ASN A 180 22.72 -10.93 23.61
N GLY A 181 21.63 -10.17 23.76
CA GLY A 181 21.37 -9.34 24.95
C GLY A 181 22.26 -8.07 25.07
N ILE A 182 23.10 -7.79 24.08
CA ILE A 182 23.91 -6.56 23.99
C ILE A 182 23.02 -5.39 23.53
N ASP A 183 23.28 -4.18 24.04
CA ASP A 183 22.58 -2.95 23.64
C ASP A 183 22.69 -2.72 22.11
N ILE A 184 21.62 -2.20 21.51
CA ILE A 184 21.54 -1.97 20.06
C ILE A 184 22.57 -0.94 19.60
N VAL A 185 22.89 0.04 20.45
CA VAL A 185 23.91 1.07 20.22
C VAL A 185 25.27 0.40 20.01
N ASP A 186 25.70 -0.46 20.94
CA ASP A 186 26.98 -1.16 20.86
C ASP A 186 27.04 -2.15 19.70
N LYS A 187 25.92 -2.86 19.43
CA LYS A 187 25.79 -3.76 18.28
C LYS A 187 25.98 -3.01 16.95
N LEU A 188 25.36 -1.84 16.79
CA LEU A 188 25.48 -1.02 15.60
C LEU A 188 26.89 -0.41 15.48
N TYR A 189 27.44 0.08 16.59
CA TYR A 189 28.78 0.64 16.65
C TYR A 189 29.81 -0.39 16.20
N GLY A 190 29.83 -1.58 16.82
CA GLY A 190 30.75 -2.67 16.47
C GLY A 190 30.59 -3.19 15.03
N LEU A 191 29.38 -3.17 14.48
CA LEU A 191 29.12 -3.59 13.11
C LEU A 191 29.76 -2.66 12.06
N LEU A 192 29.78 -1.36 12.38
CA LEU A 192 30.26 -0.27 11.52
C LEU A 192 31.72 0.14 11.81
N THR A 193 32.33 -0.38 12.88
CA THR A 193 33.76 -0.19 13.15
C THR A 193 34.59 -0.62 11.93
N ASP A 194 35.60 0.18 11.60
CA ASP A 194 36.51 0.00 10.45
C ASP A 194 35.84 -0.05 9.06
N LYS A 195 34.58 0.39 8.91
CA LYS A 195 33.86 0.41 7.62
C LYS A 195 33.35 1.79 7.23
N SER A 196 33.51 2.13 5.96
CA SER A 196 32.93 3.36 5.41
C SER A 196 31.41 3.23 5.27
N TYR A 197 30.66 4.20 5.79
CA TYR A 197 29.20 4.15 5.70
C TYR A 197 28.57 5.46 5.24
N LEU A 198 27.45 5.30 4.52
CA LEU A 198 26.52 6.37 4.15
C LEU A 198 25.14 6.02 4.71
N VAL A 199 24.68 6.81 5.70
CA VAL A 199 23.40 6.61 6.38
C VAL A 199 22.48 7.79 6.06
N VAL A 200 21.37 7.53 5.36
CA VAL A 200 20.34 8.52 5.03
C VAL A 200 19.14 8.33 5.95
N LEU A 201 18.84 9.34 6.76
CA LEU A 201 17.76 9.33 7.74
C LEU A 201 16.74 10.43 7.42
N GLY A 202 15.48 10.06 7.30
CA GLY A 202 14.35 11.00 7.21
C GLY A 202 13.45 10.92 8.43
N GLY A 203 12.75 12.01 8.76
CA GLY A 203 11.72 12.03 9.80
C GLY A 203 12.22 12.25 11.23
N ILE A 204 13.49 12.60 11.42
CA ILE A 204 14.04 12.93 12.75
C ILE A 204 13.59 14.34 13.14
N SER A 205 12.87 14.46 14.25
CA SER A 205 12.35 15.73 14.78
C SER A 205 12.99 16.18 16.08
N SER A 206 13.79 15.34 16.74
CA SER A 206 14.36 15.60 18.07
C SER A 206 15.88 15.58 18.09
N LYS A 207 16.48 16.57 18.76
CA LYS A 207 17.93 16.67 19.01
C LYS A 207 18.45 15.49 19.83
N THR A 208 17.63 14.97 20.76
CA THR A 208 17.99 13.81 21.60
C THR A 208 18.18 12.56 20.76
N ILE A 209 17.26 12.29 19.83
CA ILE A 209 17.36 11.13 18.91
C ILE A 209 18.62 11.27 18.06
N LEU A 210 18.91 12.47 17.54
CA LEU A 210 20.10 12.72 16.74
C LEU A 210 21.40 12.48 17.52
N ASN A 211 21.48 12.87 18.79
CA ASN A 211 22.63 12.60 19.65
C ASN A 211 22.84 11.09 19.88
N CYS A 212 21.75 10.34 20.06
CA CYS A 212 21.83 8.89 20.17
C CYS A 212 22.31 8.24 18.86
N VAL A 213 21.84 8.72 17.71
CA VAL A 213 22.34 8.28 16.40
C VAL A 213 23.84 8.57 16.29
N ARG A 214 24.29 9.77 16.67
CA ARG A 214 25.72 10.14 16.69
C ARG A 214 26.56 9.22 17.57
N ALA A 215 26.07 8.85 18.75
CA ALA A 215 26.74 7.94 19.67
C ALA A 215 26.79 6.50 19.12
N SER A 216 25.80 6.10 18.33
CA SER A 216 25.71 4.74 17.76
C SER A 216 26.55 4.52 16.50
N LEU A 217 27.07 5.60 15.91
CA LEU A 217 27.80 5.57 14.64
C LEU A 217 29.29 5.91 14.88
N PRO A 218 30.23 5.00 14.61
CA PRO A 218 31.65 5.21 14.88
C PRO A 218 32.27 6.22 13.91
N ASP A 219 33.11 7.12 14.43
CA ASP A 219 33.94 7.98 13.59
C ASP A 219 35.32 7.35 13.39
N ASN A 220 35.42 6.48 12.39
CA ASN A 220 36.65 5.77 12.07
C ASN A 220 37.64 6.63 11.26
N LYS A 221 37.34 7.91 11.00
CA LYS A 221 38.15 8.77 10.12
C LYS A 221 38.40 8.20 8.72
N ILE A 222 37.38 7.55 8.15
CA ILE A 222 37.39 6.93 6.82
C ILE A 222 36.35 7.54 5.87
N GLY A 223 35.90 8.76 6.16
CA GLY A 223 35.01 9.51 5.29
C GLY A 223 33.53 9.14 5.41
N SER A 224 33.07 8.64 6.56
CA SER A 224 31.66 8.29 6.76
C SER A 224 30.74 9.52 6.69
N ARG A 225 29.52 9.34 6.18
CA ARG A 225 28.56 10.43 5.94
C ARG A 225 27.17 10.07 6.47
N VAL A 226 26.51 11.04 7.10
CA VAL A 226 25.12 10.93 7.55
C VAL A 226 24.30 12.03 6.88
N VAL A 227 23.27 11.67 6.12
CA VAL A 227 22.39 12.63 5.45
C VAL A 227 21.04 12.67 6.16
N LEU A 228 20.62 13.84 6.61
CA LEU A 228 19.34 14.08 7.26
C LEU A 228 18.37 14.71 6.26
N ILE A 229 17.18 14.14 6.10
CA ILE A 229 16.07 14.73 5.33
C ILE A 229 15.08 15.33 6.33
N LEU A 230 15.03 16.67 6.38
CA LEU A 230 14.30 17.42 7.40
C LEU A 230 13.23 18.30 6.75
N GLU A 231 12.11 18.46 7.46
CA GLU A 231 11.10 19.46 7.14
C GLU A 231 11.47 20.79 7.81
N PRO A 232 10.93 21.94 7.35
CA PRO A 232 11.35 23.26 7.83
C PRO A 232 11.11 23.45 9.35
N GLU A 233 10.14 22.76 9.93
CA GLU A 233 9.86 22.81 11.37
C GLU A 233 10.98 22.20 12.21
N CYS A 234 11.83 21.34 11.61
CA CYS A 234 12.95 20.70 12.26
C CYS A 234 14.28 21.42 11.99
N GLU A 235 14.24 22.71 11.62
CA GLU A 235 15.44 23.50 11.35
C GLU A 235 16.43 23.52 12.52
N GLU A 236 15.95 23.53 13.76
CA GLU A 236 16.84 23.46 14.93
C GLU A 236 17.64 22.15 15.00
N VAL A 237 17.08 21.04 14.48
CA VAL A 237 17.78 19.75 14.40
C VAL A 237 18.88 19.81 13.34
N ALA A 238 18.64 20.52 12.23
CA ALA A 238 19.64 20.74 11.19
C ALA A 238 20.83 21.54 11.72
N TRP A 239 20.57 22.63 12.46
CA TRP A 239 21.61 23.43 13.11
C TRP A 239 22.36 22.62 14.17
N HIS A 240 21.65 21.84 14.99
CA HIS A 240 22.30 20.95 15.94
C HIS A 240 23.22 19.94 15.24
N ALA A 241 22.77 19.31 14.15
CA ALA A 241 23.60 18.41 13.34
C ALA A 241 24.85 19.10 12.79
N ALA A 242 24.73 20.35 12.35
CA ALA A 242 25.83 21.14 11.83
C ALA A 242 26.90 21.42 12.90
N THR A 243 26.51 21.66 14.16
CA THR A 243 27.47 21.84 15.28
C THR A 243 28.22 20.56 15.67
N LEU A 244 27.76 19.39 15.22
CA LEU A 244 28.46 18.12 15.44
C LEU A 244 29.59 17.88 14.43
N ASN A 245 29.69 18.72 13.39
CA ASN A 245 30.76 18.68 12.40
C ASN A 245 31.98 19.49 12.87
N GLN A 246 33.13 19.32 12.20
CA GLN A 246 34.31 20.16 12.45
C GLN A 246 34.03 21.66 12.19
N GLU A 247 34.74 22.52 12.92
CA GLU A 247 34.66 23.97 12.80
C GLU A 247 34.84 24.44 11.33
N GLY A 248 33.96 25.34 10.87
CA GLY A 248 33.99 25.91 9.51
C GLY A 248 33.08 25.24 8.48
N TYR A 249 32.46 24.09 8.80
CA TYR A 249 31.50 23.41 7.91
C TYR A 249 30.03 23.59 8.32
N GLU A 250 29.77 24.28 9.42
CA GLU A 250 28.43 24.44 10.02
C GLU A 250 27.40 24.93 8.98
N SER A 251 27.69 26.06 8.33
CA SER A 251 26.79 26.66 7.34
C SER A 251 26.77 25.93 6.00
N LYS A 252 27.85 25.23 5.64
CA LYS A 252 27.94 24.48 4.37
C LYS A 252 27.22 23.14 4.43
N SER A 253 27.06 22.57 5.63
CA SER A 253 26.43 21.27 5.84
C SER A 253 24.90 21.29 5.74
N ILE A 254 24.29 22.47 5.80
CA ILE A 254 22.83 22.65 5.68
C ILE A 254 22.51 23.11 4.27
N HIS A 255 21.86 22.25 3.49
CA HIS A 255 21.44 22.53 2.14
C HIS A 255 19.93 22.76 2.07
N ARG A 256 19.52 24.00 1.75
CA ARG A 256 18.12 24.41 1.66
C ARG A 256 17.62 24.34 0.23
N LEU A 257 16.56 23.57 0.00
CA LEU A 257 15.88 23.54 -1.29
C LEU A 257 14.79 24.60 -1.35
N SER A 258 14.91 25.50 -2.32
CA SER A 258 13.92 26.53 -2.66
C SER A 258 12.86 26.00 -3.63
N HIS A 259 11.87 26.83 -3.98
CA HIS A 259 11.00 26.57 -5.13
C HIS A 259 11.79 26.67 -6.44
N LEU A 260 11.25 26.07 -7.50
CA LEU A 260 11.81 26.18 -8.85
C LEU A 260 11.52 27.58 -9.40
N ASP A 261 12.39 28.08 -10.27
CA ASP A 261 12.11 29.28 -11.06
C ASP A 261 11.10 28.96 -12.18
N GLU A 262 10.67 29.99 -12.89
CA GLU A 262 9.67 29.88 -13.96
C GLU A 262 10.11 28.95 -15.09
N ASP A 263 11.34 29.13 -15.58
CA ASP A 263 11.92 28.34 -16.69
C ASP A 263 12.00 26.85 -16.32
N THR A 264 12.57 26.54 -15.15
CA THR A 264 12.72 25.16 -14.65
C THR A 264 11.37 24.53 -14.29
N SER A 265 10.39 25.33 -13.85
CA SER A 265 9.01 24.88 -13.64
C SER A 265 8.35 24.48 -14.96
N GLY A 266 8.52 25.29 -16.01
CA GLY A 266 8.07 25.00 -17.38
C GLY A 266 8.71 23.74 -17.95
N GLU A 267 10.03 23.57 -17.76
CA GLU A 267 10.74 22.36 -18.17
C GLU A 267 10.24 21.11 -17.43
N LEU A 268 10.07 21.19 -16.11
CA LEU A 268 9.53 20.09 -15.32
C LEU A 268 8.10 19.76 -15.80
N PHE A 269 7.25 20.76 -15.98
CA PHE A 269 5.90 20.61 -16.49
C PHE A 269 5.87 19.91 -17.85
N ARG A 270 6.65 20.41 -18.83
CA ARG A 270 6.73 19.82 -20.18
C ARG A 270 7.19 18.38 -20.13
N SER A 271 8.24 18.08 -19.36
CA SER A 271 8.73 16.71 -19.21
C SER A 271 7.64 15.77 -18.66
N ARG A 272 6.74 16.30 -17.82
CA ARG A 272 5.70 15.53 -17.15
C ARG A 272 4.43 15.39 -17.96
N VAL A 273 4.09 16.33 -18.85
CA VAL A 273 2.94 16.21 -19.76
C VAL A 273 3.34 15.44 -21.01
N PHE A 274 4.36 15.91 -21.72
CA PHE A 274 4.83 15.39 -23.00
C PHE A 274 6.00 14.42 -22.74
N ALA A 275 5.74 13.11 -22.83
CA ALA A 275 6.80 12.12 -22.65
C ALA A 275 7.95 12.40 -23.66
N GLU A 276 9.20 12.44 -23.19
CA GLU A 276 10.37 12.50 -24.07
C GLU A 276 10.35 11.25 -24.95
N GLN A 277 10.04 11.37 -26.24
CA GLN A 277 10.29 10.27 -27.17
C GLN A 277 11.78 9.96 -27.12
N GLY A 278 12.12 8.75 -26.68
CA GLY A 278 13.50 8.29 -26.59
C GLY A 278 14.27 8.62 -27.86
N LYS A 279 15.53 9.04 -27.70
CA LYS A 279 16.50 9.39 -28.76
C LYS A 279 16.89 8.18 -29.65
N HIS A 280 15.91 7.42 -30.16
CA HIS A 280 16.09 6.35 -31.15
C HIS A 280 15.09 6.53 -32.29
N ASN A 281 15.33 7.55 -33.10
CA ASN A 281 15.27 7.54 -34.57
C ASN A 281 15.36 8.98 -35.05
N LYS A 282 16.50 9.35 -35.63
CA LYS A 282 16.69 10.66 -36.27
C LYS A 282 15.96 10.79 -37.61
N ASP A 283 15.28 9.75 -38.07
CA ASP A 283 14.69 9.70 -39.41
C ASP A 283 13.22 9.27 -39.36
N THR A 284 12.34 10.19 -38.95
CA THR A 284 10.95 10.28 -39.44
C THR A 284 10.31 11.55 -38.88
N LYS A 285 10.09 12.55 -39.74
CA LYS A 285 9.47 13.85 -39.43
C LYS A 285 7.95 13.75 -39.21
N ASP A 286 7.45 12.74 -38.49
CA ASP A 286 6.03 12.66 -38.15
C ASP A 286 5.81 13.12 -36.71
N ASN A 287 5.93 14.43 -36.54
CA ASN A 287 5.80 15.16 -35.29
C ASN A 287 4.32 15.23 -34.84
N LYS A 288 3.79 14.14 -34.27
CA LYS A 288 2.44 14.07 -33.69
C LYS A 288 2.30 14.75 -32.31
N GLY A 289 3.39 15.20 -31.69
CA GLY A 289 3.35 16.09 -30.51
C GLY A 289 2.95 17.53 -30.84
N SER A 290 2.80 17.85 -32.13
CA SER A 290 2.64 19.21 -32.65
C SER A 290 1.19 19.57 -32.99
N LYS A 291 0.23 19.20 -32.14
CA LYS A 291 -1.16 19.69 -32.25
C LYS A 291 -1.49 20.77 -31.22
N TYR A 292 -0.67 20.91 -30.17
CA TYR A 292 -0.75 21.96 -29.16
C TYR A 292 0.27 23.10 -29.38
N THR A 293 1.14 22.96 -30.39
CA THR A 293 2.23 23.91 -30.70
C THR A 293 2.22 24.35 -32.18
N LYS A 294 1.20 23.98 -32.95
CA LYS A 294 1.04 24.45 -34.34
C LYS A 294 -0.41 24.77 -34.61
N ASP A 295 -0.82 25.97 -34.24
CA ASP A 295 -1.89 26.65 -34.96
C ASP A 295 -1.40 28.04 -35.39
N ASN A 296 -1.25 28.15 -36.71
CA ASN A 296 -1.17 29.33 -37.56
C ASN A 296 -0.12 30.44 -37.29
N LYS A 297 0.60 30.77 -38.37
CA LYS A 297 1.74 31.68 -38.51
C LYS A 297 1.52 33.16 -38.13
N ASN A 298 0.58 33.55 -37.28
CA ASN A 298 0.37 34.96 -36.92
C ASN A 298 -0.19 35.23 -35.50
N THR A 299 -0.07 34.30 -34.56
CA THR A 299 -0.48 34.49 -33.16
C THR A 299 0.69 34.15 -32.24
N LYS A 300 1.02 35.04 -31.28
CA LYS A 300 2.03 34.77 -30.24
C LYS A 300 1.78 33.38 -29.65
N GLU A 301 2.79 32.50 -29.67
CA GLU A 301 2.72 31.17 -29.08
C GLU A 301 2.28 31.31 -27.61
N LYS A 302 1.12 30.78 -27.24
CA LYS A 302 0.68 30.77 -25.84
C LYS A 302 1.43 29.66 -25.12
N THR A 303 2.40 30.02 -24.31
CA THR A 303 3.12 29.12 -23.42
C THR A 303 2.36 29.01 -22.09
N TYR A 304 1.91 27.80 -21.75
CA TYR A 304 1.28 27.53 -20.44
C TYR A 304 2.28 27.52 -19.27
N GLU A 305 3.56 27.84 -19.51
CA GLU A 305 4.63 27.75 -18.51
C GLU A 305 4.48 28.84 -17.44
N GLU A 306 4.23 30.08 -17.88
CA GLU A 306 3.86 31.22 -17.02
C GLU A 306 2.62 30.88 -16.17
N ASP A 307 1.55 30.40 -16.81
CA ASP A 307 0.30 30.03 -16.13
C ASP A 307 0.51 28.94 -15.06
N VAL A 308 1.33 27.94 -15.37
CA VAL A 308 1.67 26.85 -14.43
C VAL A 308 2.50 27.39 -13.27
N PHE A 309 3.45 28.27 -13.53
CA PHE A 309 4.24 28.91 -12.48
C PHE A 309 3.33 29.77 -11.58
N ASP A 310 2.44 30.57 -12.14
CA ASP A 310 1.48 31.40 -11.39
C ASP A 310 0.57 30.57 -10.48
N VAL A 311 0.08 29.42 -10.98
CA VAL A 311 -0.78 28.52 -10.21
C VAL A 311 0.02 27.80 -9.12
N THR A 312 1.23 27.31 -9.42
CA THR A 312 1.97 26.40 -8.53
C THR A 312 3.01 27.09 -7.66
N GLN A 313 3.32 28.36 -7.95
CA GLN A 313 4.39 29.16 -7.36
C GLN A 313 5.74 28.42 -7.37
N GLY A 314 6.02 27.65 -8.43
CA GLY A 314 7.26 26.88 -8.57
C GLY A 314 7.36 25.64 -7.66
N HIS A 315 6.28 25.18 -7.03
CA HIS A 315 6.33 24.01 -6.15
C HIS A 315 6.33 22.68 -6.95
N PRO A 316 7.39 21.84 -6.89
CA PRO A 316 7.54 20.65 -7.73
C PRO A 316 6.40 19.63 -7.65
N LEU A 317 5.92 19.29 -6.44
CA LEU A 317 4.77 18.38 -6.30
C LEU A 317 3.49 18.92 -6.95
N GLY A 318 3.21 20.23 -6.79
CA GLY A 318 2.07 20.88 -7.41
C GLY A 318 2.16 20.85 -8.94
N ILE A 319 3.34 21.18 -9.49
CA ILE A 319 3.62 21.10 -10.94
C ILE A 319 3.39 19.68 -11.47
N VAL A 320 3.91 18.67 -10.78
CA VAL A 320 3.82 17.27 -11.23
C VAL A 320 2.38 16.74 -11.18
N VAL A 321 1.61 17.09 -10.15
CA VAL A 321 0.19 16.70 -10.06
C VAL A 321 -0.66 17.45 -11.07
N LEU A 322 -0.44 18.77 -11.25
CA LEU A 322 -1.13 19.57 -12.26
C LEU A 322 -0.85 19.06 -13.69
N ALA A 323 0.41 18.72 -13.99
CA ALA A 323 0.77 18.07 -15.25
C ALA A 323 0.06 16.72 -15.43
N GLY A 324 -0.06 15.94 -14.35
CA GLY A 324 -0.77 14.67 -14.32
C GLY A 324 -2.27 14.82 -14.62
N LEU A 325 -2.91 15.89 -14.15
CA LEU A 325 -4.29 16.25 -14.46
C LEU A 325 -4.43 16.71 -15.93
N LEU A 326 -3.66 17.70 -16.35
CA LEU A 326 -3.75 18.29 -17.69
C LEU A 326 -3.45 17.30 -18.81
N ARG A 327 -2.66 16.26 -18.54
CA ARG A 327 -2.42 15.13 -19.46
C ARG A 327 -3.70 14.41 -19.91
N TYR A 328 -4.79 14.50 -19.14
CA TYR A 328 -6.08 13.88 -19.45
C TYR A 328 -7.08 14.86 -20.06
N LYS A 329 -6.65 16.10 -20.36
CA LYS A 329 -7.46 17.10 -21.06
C LYS A 329 -7.05 17.13 -22.53
N GLU A 330 -7.97 16.74 -23.41
CA GLU A 330 -7.73 16.56 -24.84
C GLU A 330 -7.86 17.86 -25.64
N LYS A 331 -8.41 18.92 -25.04
CA LYS A 331 -8.63 20.20 -25.70
C LYS A 331 -7.90 21.32 -24.96
N PRO A 332 -7.25 22.27 -25.69
CA PRO A 332 -6.63 23.44 -25.07
C PRO A 332 -7.60 24.25 -24.18
N VAL A 333 -8.86 24.37 -24.59
CA VAL A 333 -9.90 25.08 -23.81
C VAL A 333 -10.11 24.48 -22.42
N GLU A 334 -9.93 23.15 -22.29
CA GLU A 334 -10.04 22.48 -20.99
C GLU A 334 -8.83 22.80 -20.09
N TRP A 335 -7.65 23.04 -20.68
CA TRP A 335 -6.47 23.47 -19.93
C TRP A 335 -6.66 24.89 -19.39
N ASP A 336 -7.15 25.80 -20.25
CA ASP A 336 -7.45 27.17 -19.87
C ASP A 336 -8.46 27.23 -18.71
N ALA A 337 -9.54 26.43 -18.79
CA ALA A 337 -10.57 26.38 -17.76
C ALA A 337 -10.01 25.88 -16.41
N VAL A 338 -9.21 24.82 -16.43
CA VAL A 338 -8.55 24.29 -15.22
C VAL A 338 -7.59 25.31 -14.60
N LEU A 339 -6.73 25.92 -15.41
CA LEU A 339 -5.75 26.88 -14.92
C LEU A 339 -6.44 28.13 -14.36
N GLN A 340 -7.51 28.60 -15.00
CA GLN A 340 -8.30 29.73 -14.52
C GLN A 340 -8.98 29.44 -13.16
N GLU A 341 -9.51 28.23 -12.97
CA GLU A 341 -10.12 27.81 -11.69
C GLU A 341 -9.08 27.65 -10.57
N LEU A 342 -7.85 27.25 -10.91
CA LEU A 342 -6.77 27.03 -9.96
C LEU A 342 -5.94 28.28 -9.63
N ARG A 343 -6.05 29.36 -10.42
CA ARG A 343 -5.37 30.62 -10.13
C ARG A 343 -5.70 31.12 -8.72
N PRO A 344 -4.74 31.60 -7.94
CA PRO A 344 -5.02 32.27 -6.67
C PRO A 344 -6.06 33.37 -6.91
N GLY A 345 -7.22 33.28 -6.26
CA GLY A 345 -8.13 34.41 -6.22
C GLY A 345 -7.40 35.54 -5.50
N MET A 346 -7.21 36.68 -6.16
CA MET A 346 -7.09 37.92 -5.41
C MET A 346 -8.43 38.07 -4.70
N GLU A 347 -8.51 37.72 -3.42
CA GLU A 347 -9.63 38.16 -2.60
C GLU A 347 -9.62 39.69 -2.62
N GLU A 348 -10.53 40.24 -3.42
CA GLU A 348 -11.10 41.59 -3.42
C GLU A 348 -10.32 42.64 -2.62
N ALA A 349 -9.23 43.12 -3.21
CA ALA A 349 -8.78 44.48 -3.00
C ALA A 349 -9.30 45.33 -4.17
N GLU A 350 -10.60 45.63 -4.17
CA GLU A 350 -11.14 46.96 -4.50
C GLU A 350 -12.68 46.97 -4.51
N ASP A 351 -13.19 47.83 -3.61
CA ASP A 351 -14.45 48.58 -3.63
C ASP A 351 -15.75 47.95 -3.10
N GLY A 352 -16.30 48.62 -2.07
CA GLY A 352 -17.75 48.72 -1.87
C GLY A 352 -18.49 47.57 -1.18
N GLN A 353 -18.44 47.57 0.15
CA GLN A 353 -19.64 47.43 1.01
C GLN A 353 -20.50 46.17 0.84
N ASP A 354 -20.21 45.13 1.63
CA ASP A 354 -21.21 44.48 2.50
C ASP A 354 -20.57 43.45 3.46
N ASN A 355 -20.94 43.56 4.74
CA ASN A 355 -20.56 42.67 5.83
C ASN A 355 -21.16 41.25 5.68
N PRO A 356 -20.54 40.22 6.30
CA PRO A 356 -21.19 39.72 7.52
C PRO A 356 -20.21 39.47 8.67
N ILE A 357 -20.41 40.27 9.72
CA ILE A 357 -19.98 40.02 11.09
C ILE A 357 -20.85 38.88 11.64
N THR A 358 -20.28 37.71 11.98
CA THR A 358 -20.92 36.79 12.97
C THR A 358 -19.94 35.83 13.66
N GLY A 359 -18.73 36.27 14.00
CA GLY A 359 -17.80 35.40 14.74
C GLY A 359 -16.79 36.05 15.68
N LEU A 360 -16.64 37.38 15.68
CA LEU A 360 -15.47 38.04 16.31
C LEU A 360 -15.84 39.21 17.22
N LEU A 361 -16.95 39.11 17.96
CA LEU A 361 -17.44 40.14 18.87
C LEU A 361 -17.16 39.86 20.36
N LEU A 362 -16.10 39.10 20.71
CA LEU A 362 -15.85 38.76 22.12
C LEU A 362 -14.45 39.01 22.70
N LEU A 363 -13.52 39.66 22.01
CA LEU A 363 -12.27 40.10 22.66
C LEU A 363 -11.78 41.42 22.07
N LYS A 364 -12.22 42.55 22.64
CA LYS A 364 -11.70 43.88 22.30
C LYS A 364 -11.24 44.57 23.58
N GLU A 365 -9.95 44.50 23.87
CA GLU A 365 -9.27 45.38 24.83
C GLU A 365 -7.74 45.40 24.57
N ASN A 366 -7.31 45.94 23.42
CA ASN A 366 -6.06 46.73 23.23
C ASN A 366 -5.71 46.90 21.73
N PRO A 367 -5.94 48.08 21.11
CA PRO A 367 -5.70 48.30 19.68
C PRO A 367 -4.22 48.60 19.31
N GLY A 368 -3.35 48.89 20.28
CA GLY A 368 -1.93 49.23 20.04
C GLY A 368 -1.03 48.00 19.82
N GLU A 369 -1.28 46.92 20.56
CA GLU A 369 -0.55 45.66 20.39
C GLU A 369 -1.04 44.86 19.17
N TRP A 370 -2.30 45.07 18.75
CA TRP A 370 -2.91 44.37 17.60
C TRP A 370 -2.26 44.72 16.27
N LYS A 371 -1.82 45.96 16.06
CA LYS A 371 -1.11 46.35 14.82
C LYS A 371 0.26 45.69 14.73
N THR A 372 0.99 45.64 15.85
CA THR A 372 2.30 44.98 15.92
C THR A 372 2.18 43.46 15.84
N PHE A 373 1.11 42.89 16.44
CA PHE A 373 0.79 41.46 16.42
C PHE A 373 0.24 41.00 15.07
N GLN A 374 -0.57 41.81 14.37
CA GLN A 374 -0.96 41.58 12.97
C GLN A 374 0.26 41.69 12.06
N GLN A 375 1.11 42.71 12.21
CA GLN A 375 2.27 42.87 11.33
C GLN A 375 3.33 41.77 11.53
N GLN A 376 3.41 41.17 12.73
CA GLN A 376 4.21 39.97 13.01
C GLN A 376 3.52 38.63 12.66
N MET A 377 2.18 38.55 12.67
CA MET A 377 1.42 37.37 12.22
C MET A 377 1.19 37.32 10.71
N THR A 378 1.19 38.43 9.99
CA THR A 378 0.72 38.48 8.58
C THR A 378 1.84 38.09 7.61
N THR A 379 3.03 38.69 7.72
CA THR A 379 4.09 38.53 6.70
C THR A 379 4.69 37.12 6.56
N ALA A 380 4.73 36.31 7.64
CA ALA A 380 5.29 34.94 7.61
C ALA A 380 4.24 33.82 7.66
N ARG A 381 2.98 34.14 7.99
CA ARG A 381 1.89 33.17 8.17
C ARG A 381 0.93 33.19 6.97
N GLU A 382 0.74 34.32 6.29
CA GLU A 382 -0.03 34.41 5.05
C GLU A 382 0.69 33.75 3.87
N THR A 383 2.02 33.86 3.78
CA THR A 383 2.85 33.16 2.79
C THR A 383 2.88 31.63 3.02
N LYS A 384 2.87 31.18 4.28
CA LYS A 384 2.79 29.75 4.64
C LYS A 384 1.38 29.14 4.48
N LEU A 385 0.32 29.91 4.76
CA LEU A 385 -1.07 29.45 4.55
C LEU A 385 -1.42 29.42 3.04
N SER A 386 -1.00 30.42 2.27
CA SER A 386 -1.29 30.48 0.82
C SER A 386 -0.67 29.30 0.05
N ASN A 387 0.60 28.94 0.31
CA ASN A 387 1.25 27.79 -0.34
C ASN A 387 0.63 26.45 0.04
N ARG A 388 0.16 26.31 1.30
CA ARG A 388 -0.59 25.11 1.73
C ARG A 388 -1.91 25.02 0.96
N MET A 389 -2.62 26.14 0.79
CA MET A 389 -3.86 26.19 0.02
C MET A 389 -3.65 25.88 -1.47
N VAL A 390 -2.55 26.33 -2.08
CA VAL A 390 -2.25 26.05 -3.51
C VAL A 390 -2.23 24.54 -3.78
N ILE A 391 -1.49 23.76 -2.99
CA ILE A 391 -1.39 22.32 -3.25
C ILE A 391 -2.70 21.62 -2.93
N GLU A 392 -3.37 21.95 -1.83
CA GLU A 392 -4.67 21.35 -1.51
C GLU A 392 -5.72 21.62 -2.61
N ARG A 393 -5.71 22.81 -3.23
CA ARG A 393 -6.57 23.12 -4.40
C ARG A 393 -6.24 22.25 -5.60
N ILE A 394 -4.97 22.09 -5.95
CA ILE A 394 -4.53 21.23 -7.06
C ILE A 394 -4.87 19.76 -6.77
N LEU A 395 -4.70 19.30 -5.53
CA LEU A 395 -5.04 17.94 -5.10
C LEU A 395 -6.54 17.69 -5.19
N SER A 396 -7.36 18.63 -4.70
CA SER A 396 -8.83 18.58 -4.79
C SER A 396 -9.31 18.56 -6.24
N ALA A 397 -8.83 19.46 -7.09
CA ALA A 397 -9.08 19.46 -8.53
C ALA A 397 -8.70 18.12 -9.20
N SER A 398 -7.52 17.59 -8.85
CA SER A 398 -7.03 16.31 -9.39
C SER A 398 -7.83 15.12 -8.92
N PHE A 399 -8.34 15.18 -7.68
CA PHE A 399 -9.26 14.20 -7.16
C PHE A 399 -10.60 14.28 -7.90
N ASP A 400 -11.14 15.48 -8.09
CA ASP A 400 -12.46 15.69 -8.67
C ASP A 400 -12.55 15.28 -10.14
N ASP A 401 -11.47 15.43 -10.90
CA ASP A 401 -11.35 14.97 -12.27
C ASP A 401 -11.34 13.44 -12.42
N LEU A 402 -11.07 12.67 -11.36
CA LEU A 402 -11.00 11.21 -11.45
C LEU A 402 -12.37 10.59 -11.79
N PRO A 403 -12.41 9.53 -12.62
CA PRO A 403 -13.61 8.72 -12.80
C PRO A 403 -14.12 8.17 -11.46
N GLN A 404 -15.44 8.06 -11.27
CA GLN A 404 -16.05 7.62 -10.00
C GLN A 404 -15.51 6.28 -9.47
N ASP A 405 -15.27 5.32 -10.36
CA ASP A 405 -14.73 4.01 -9.99
C ASP A 405 -13.27 4.13 -9.50
N LEU A 406 -12.50 5.05 -10.09
CA LEU A 406 -11.12 5.33 -9.73
C LEU A 406 -11.02 6.18 -8.45
N LYS A 407 -11.96 7.10 -8.20
CA LYS A 407 -12.08 7.86 -6.93
C LYS A 407 -12.15 6.91 -5.74
N SER A 408 -12.98 5.86 -5.83
CA SER A 408 -13.13 4.86 -4.76
C SER A 408 -11.84 4.06 -4.56
N CYS A 409 -11.17 3.66 -5.65
CA CYS A 409 -9.88 2.99 -5.60
C CYS A 409 -8.79 3.85 -4.94
N PHE A 410 -8.75 5.15 -5.27
CA PHE A 410 -7.78 6.10 -4.74
C PHE A 410 -8.04 6.44 -3.26
N LEU A 411 -9.29 6.75 -2.88
CA LEU A 411 -9.70 6.94 -1.48
C LEU A 411 -9.37 5.72 -0.60
N TYR A 412 -9.42 4.52 -1.17
CA TYR A 412 -9.10 3.31 -0.42
C TYR A 412 -7.63 3.25 0.04
N LEU A 413 -6.73 3.99 -0.62
CA LEU A 413 -5.32 4.10 -0.19
C LEU A 413 -5.16 4.91 1.10
N ALA A 414 -6.16 5.68 1.54
CA ALA A 414 -6.20 6.33 2.85
C ALA A 414 -6.07 5.33 4.02
N ALA A 415 -6.39 4.06 3.77
CA ALA A 415 -6.26 2.97 4.74
C ALA A 415 -4.82 2.69 5.19
N TYR A 416 -3.81 3.28 4.54
CA TYR A 416 -2.41 2.98 4.83
C TYR A 416 -1.68 4.20 5.41
N PRO A 417 -0.70 3.98 6.32
CA PRO A 417 0.14 5.03 6.85
C PRO A 417 1.12 5.56 5.79
N MET A 418 1.76 6.68 6.13
CA MET A 418 2.69 7.37 5.23
C MET A 418 3.92 6.50 4.91
N ASN A 419 4.43 6.62 3.69
CA ASN A 419 5.68 6.00 3.23
C ASN A 419 5.71 4.45 3.19
N VAL A 420 4.56 3.78 3.25
CA VAL A 420 4.50 2.33 3.06
C VAL A 420 4.54 1.95 1.58
N SER A 421 5.46 1.04 1.24
CA SER A 421 5.46 0.38 -0.06
C SER A 421 4.31 -0.61 -0.17
N LEU A 422 3.45 -0.41 -1.16
CA LEU A 422 2.28 -1.24 -1.41
C LEU A 422 2.47 -2.09 -2.66
N SER A 423 2.24 -3.40 -2.55
CA SER A 423 2.25 -4.29 -3.70
C SER A 423 1.04 -4.03 -4.60
N ALA A 424 1.27 -3.84 -5.90
CA ALA A 424 0.22 -3.63 -6.89
C ALA A 424 -0.81 -4.78 -6.91
N GLY A 425 -0.32 -6.02 -6.89
CA GLY A 425 -1.17 -7.20 -6.85
C GLY A 425 -2.04 -7.28 -5.60
N HIS A 426 -1.55 -6.79 -4.45
CA HIS A 426 -2.35 -6.71 -3.23
C HIS A 426 -3.48 -5.69 -3.38
N ILE A 427 -3.16 -4.46 -3.77
CA ILE A 427 -4.14 -3.37 -3.95
C ILE A 427 -5.25 -3.78 -4.93
N VAL A 428 -4.88 -4.33 -6.09
CA VAL A 428 -5.85 -4.72 -7.13
C VAL A 428 -6.80 -5.81 -6.64
N ARG A 429 -6.31 -6.80 -5.89
CA ARG A 429 -7.17 -7.85 -5.31
C ARG A 429 -8.12 -7.29 -4.25
N MET A 430 -7.70 -6.29 -3.47
CA MET A 430 -8.58 -5.63 -2.51
C MET A 430 -9.68 -4.82 -3.21
N TRP A 431 -9.33 -4.02 -4.23
CA TRP A 431 -10.32 -3.28 -5.04
C TRP A 431 -11.34 -4.21 -5.71
N THR A 432 -10.87 -5.37 -6.17
CA THR A 432 -11.72 -6.43 -6.75
C THR A 432 -12.69 -7.00 -5.72
N ALA A 433 -12.20 -7.30 -4.51
CA ALA A 433 -13.01 -7.84 -3.41
C ALA A 433 -14.07 -6.85 -2.91
N GLU A 434 -13.70 -5.57 -2.75
CA GLU A 434 -14.62 -4.47 -2.45
C GLU A 434 -15.70 -4.31 -3.52
N GLY A 435 -15.32 -4.55 -4.78
CA GLY A 435 -16.17 -4.38 -5.95
C GLY A 435 -16.12 -2.96 -6.53
N PHE A 436 -15.00 -2.26 -6.38
CA PHE A 436 -14.79 -0.94 -7.00
C PHE A 436 -14.57 -1.05 -8.52
N ILE A 437 -14.00 -2.17 -8.97
CA ILE A 437 -13.71 -2.41 -10.37
C ILE A 437 -14.96 -2.99 -11.05
N LYS A 438 -15.49 -2.26 -12.04
CA LYS A 438 -16.65 -2.73 -12.83
C LYS A 438 -16.19 -3.59 -14.02
N PRO A 439 -16.80 -4.77 -14.26
CA PRO A 439 -16.43 -5.62 -15.38
C PRO A 439 -16.68 -4.94 -16.73
N ARG A 440 -15.69 -4.95 -17.61
CA ARG A 440 -15.79 -4.53 -19.01
C ARG A 440 -15.59 -5.75 -19.92
N LYS A 441 -16.33 -5.81 -21.04
CA LYS A 441 -16.27 -6.95 -21.97
C LYS A 441 -14.83 -7.18 -22.43
N GLY A 442 -14.35 -8.43 -22.32
CA GLY A 442 -13.06 -8.87 -22.87
C GLY A 442 -11.81 -8.57 -22.01
N ARG A 443 -11.94 -8.05 -20.78
CA ARG A 443 -10.80 -7.88 -19.85
C ARG A 443 -11.09 -8.50 -18.50
N THR A 444 -10.06 -9.03 -17.84
CA THR A 444 -10.18 -9.52 -16.46
C THR A 444 -10.29 -8.35 -15.47
N LEU A 445 -10.80 -8.61 -14.25
CA LEU A 445 -10.88 -7.56 -13.22
C LEU A 445 -9.47 -7.15 -12.77
N GLU A 446 -8.55 -8.11 -12.77
CA GLU A 446 -7.16 -7.91 -12.41
C GLU A 446 -6.44 -7.04 -13.45
N GLU A 447 -6.63 -7.28 -14.76
CA GLU A 447 -6.12 -6.40 -15.82
C GLU A 447 -6.67 -4.98 -15.71
N LEU A 448 -7.98 -4.84 -15.46
CA LEU A 448 -8.61 -3.54 -15.32
C LEU A 448 -8.10 -2.79 -14.08
N GLY A 449 -7.90 -3.50 -12.96
CA GLY A 449 -7.31 -2.93 -11.75
C GLY A 449 -5.86 -2.48 -11.95
N HIS A 450 -5.04 -3.25 -12.66
CA HIS A 450 -3.69 -2.80 -13.02
C HIS A 450 -3.72 -1.59 -13.98
N SER A 451 -4.71 -1.51 -14.87
CA SER A 451 -4.95 -0.34 -15.72
C SER A 451 -5.31 0.90 -14.89
N TYR A 452 -6.16 0.76 -13.88
CA TYR A 452 -6.51 1.84 -12.94
C TYR A 452 -5.30 2.31 -12.14
N LEU A 453 -4.49 1.38 -11.64
CA LEU A 453 -3.26 1.74 -10.93
C LEU A 453 -2.26 2.46 -11.86
N LYS A 454 -2.14 2.02 -13.11
CA LYS A 454 -1.33 2.70 -14.13
C LYS A 454 -1.85 4.11 -14.41
N GLU A 455 -3.16 4.30 -14.46
CA GLU A 455 -3.78 5.63 -14.59
C GLU A 455 -3.41 6.54 -13.41
N LEU A 456 -3.55 6.08 -12.17
CA LEU A 456 -3.16 6.85 -10.98
C LEU A 456 -1.68 7.24 -10.98
N VAL A 457 -0.80 6.33 -11.40
CA VAL A 457 0.63 6.61 -11.56
C VAL A 457 0.87 7.64 -12.66
N SER A 458 0.15 7.56 -13.78
CA SER A 458 0.29 8.50 -14.88
C SER A 458 -0.28 9.89 -14.63
N ARG A 459 -1.26 9.99 -13.72
CA ARG A 459 -1.80 11.23 -13.13
C ARG A 459 -0.92 11.77 -11.99
N CYS A 460 0.18 11.07 -11.66
CA CYS A 460 1.12 11.42 -10.60
C CYS A 460 0.51 11.54 -9.19
N LEU A 461 -0.63 10.88 -8.97
CA LEU A 461 -1.27 10.73 -7.65
C LEU A 461 -0.69 9.56 -6.85
N VAL A 462 0.03 8.66 -7.53
CA VAL A 462 0.71 7.50 -6.94
C VAL A 462 2.11 7.40 -7.55
N GLU A 463 3.12 7.17 -6.72
CA GLU A 463 4.52 7.08 -7.14
C GLU A 463 4.90 5.63 -7.46
N LEU A 464 5.62 5.41 -8.57
CA LEU A 464 6.17 4.11 -8.92
C LEU A 464 7.51 3.87 -8.22
N GLU A 465 7.55 2.89 -7.34
CA GLU A 465 8.77 2.50 -6.63
C GLU A 465 9.56 1.46 -7.44
N SER A 466 8.94 0.33 -7.78
CA SER A 466 9.59 -0.74 -8.54
C SER A 466 8.70 -1.32 -9.65
N GLN A 467 9.36 -1.81 -10.71
CA GLN A 467 8.73 -2.51 -11.83
C GLN A 467 9.08 -3.99 -11.82
N ASN A 468 8.20 -4.80 -12.40
CA ASN A 468 8.46 -6.20 -12.74
C ASN A 468 9.41 -6.28 -13.93
N ALA A 469 9.97 -7.47 -14.18
CA ALA A 469 10.86 -7.73 -15.33
C ALA A 469 10.24 -7.37 -16.69
N HIS A 470 8.90 -7.27 -16.78
CA HIS A 470 8.15 -6.96 -18.00
C HIS A 470 7.65 -5.50 -18.05
N GLY A 471 8.20 -4.61 -17.22
CA GLY A 471 7.82 -3.19 -17.17
C GLY A 471 6.49 -2.89 -16.46
N GLY A 472 5.77 -3.91 -15.99
CA GLY A 472 4.57 -3.75 -15.17
C GLY A 472 4.86 -3.19 -13.76
N ILE A 473 3.87 -2.59 -13.13
CA ILE A 473 4.00 -1.99 -11.79
C ILE A 473 4.09 -3.10 -10.74
N LYS A 474 5.15 -3.13 -9.92
CA LYS A 474 5.34 -4.11 -8.83
C LYS A 474 4.91 -3.52 -7.49
N THR A 475 5.55 -2.41 -7.11
CA THR A 475 5.27 -1.68 -5.87
C THR A 475 5.07 -0.21 -6.13
N VAL A 476 4.17 0.38 -5.36
CA VAL A 476 3.82 1.80 -5.41
C VAL A 476 3.87 2.42 -4.03
N THR A 477 4.08 3.73 -3.98
CA THR A 477 4.02 4.54 -2.76
C THR A 477 3.10 5.74 -2.98
N VAL A 478 2.46 6.23 -1.93
CA VAL A 478 1.69 7.48 -1.98
C VAL A 478 2.46 8.53 -1.19
N HIS A 479 2.63 9.72 -1.78
CA HIS A 479 3.33 10.81 -1.11
C HIS A 479 2.61 11.20 0.19
N SER A 480 3.35 11.55 1.24
CA SER A 480 2.79 11.85 2.58
C SER A 480 1.69 12.91 2.57
N ARG A 481 1.86 13.98 1.78
CA ARG A 481 0.85 15.04 1.60
C ARG A 481 -0.45 14.52 0.96
N LEU A 482 -0.34 13.66 -0.06
CA LEU A 482 -1.49 13.01 -0.70
C LEU A 482 -2.21 12.06 0.27
N VAL A 483 -1.48 11.32 1.13
CA VAL A 483 -2.09 10.47 2.17
C VAL A 483 -2.92 11.31 3.16
N ARG A 484 -2.39 12.45 3.63
CA ARG A 484 -3.13 13.36 4.53
C ARG A 484 -4.40 13.90 3.88
N PHE A 485 -4.31 14.34 2.63
CA PHE A 485 -5.46 14.78 1.84
C PHE A 485 -6.52 13.66 1.75
N LEU A 486 -6.11 12.45 1.32
CA LEU A 486 -6.99 11.29 1.22
C LEU A 486 -7.65 10.90 2.54
N GLN A 487 -6.95 11.01 3.66
CA GLN A 487 -7.51 10.74 4.99
C GLN A 487 -8.56 11.78 5.39
N SER A 488 -8.36 13.05 5.04
CA SER A 488 -9.37 14.11 5.24
C SER A 488 -10.62 13.83 4.41
N GLU A 489 -10.46 13.62 3.10
CA GLU A 489 -11.55 13.29 2.18
C GLU A 489 -12.31 12.03 2.59
N ALA A 490 -11.59 10.99 3.02
CA ALA A 490 -12.18 9.75 3.51
C ALA A 490 -13.04 9.96 4.76
N ARG A 491 -12.58 10.81 5.69
CA ARG A 491 -13.29 11.14 6.93
C ARG A 491 -14.55 11.93 6.64
N GLU A 492 -14.46 12.96 5.81
CA GLU A 492 -15.59 13.79 5.40
C GLU A 492 -16.66 12.96 4.67
N ALA A 493 -16.24 12.07 3.77
CA ALA A 493 -17.14 11.16 3.07
C ALA A 493 -17.63 9.97 3.92
N SER A 494 -17.15 9.82 5.17
CA SER A 494 -17.36 8.61 6.00
C SER A 494 -17.06 7.31 5.23
N PHE A 495 -16.04 7.34 4.37
CA PHE A 495 -15.72 6.27 3.44
C PHE A 495 -14.91 5.15 4.10
N ILE A 496 -13.93 5.52 4.92
CA ILE A 496 -13.10 4.64 5.74
C ILE A 496 -12.73 5.35 7.04
N GLU A 497 -12.85 4.64 8.16
CA GLU A 497 -12.40 5.10 9.46
C GLU A 497 -10.96 4.59 9.69
N VAL A 498 -10.01 5.51 9.85
CA VAL A 498 -8.62 5.21 10.21
C VAL A 498 -8.43 5.58 11.67
N SER A 499 -8.03 4.62 12.50
CA SER A 499 -7.88 4.82 13.94
C SER A 499 -6.57 4.24 14.45
N ASP A 500 -5.84 5.04 15.22
CA ASP A 500 -4.60 4.63 15.90
C ASP A 500 -4.85 4.18 17.35
N ARG A 501 -6.04 4.52 17.89
CA ARG A 501 -6.51 4.17 19.24
C ARG A 501 -7.94 3.66 19.20
N ASN A 502 -8.37 2.90 20.20
CA ASN A 502 -9.68 2.22 20.22
C ASN A 502 -10.92 3.14 20.32
N ASP A 503 -10.76 4.46 20.19
CA ASP A 503 -11.80 5.47 20.35
C ASP A 503 -12.56 5.70 19.03
N ILE A 504 -13.23 4.66 18.54
CA ILE A 504 -14.10 4.76 17.36
C ILE A 504 -15.43 5.37 17.80
N LEU A 505 -15.69 6.61 17.40
CA LEU A 505 -16.82 7.42 17.86
C LEU A 505 -18.20 6.86 17.44
N ALA A 506 -18.28 6.14 16.30
CA ALA A 506 -19.55 5.59 15.78
C ALA A 506 -19.43 4.16 15.19
N PRO A 507 -19.15 3.12 15.99
CA PRO A 507 -18.88 1.76 15.50
C PRO A 507 -20.01 1.14 14.66
N ALA A 508 -21.27 1.55 14.91
CA ALA A 508 -22.45 1.02 14.23
C ALA A 508 -22.65 1.53 12.79
N SER A 509 -22.02 2.66 12.41
CA SER A 509 -22.09 3.23 11.06
C SER A 509 -20.89 2.87 10.19
N VAL A 510 -19.75 2.51 10.81
CA VAL A 510 -18.49 2.19 10.13
C VAL A 510 -18.68 1.03 9.14
N ARG A 511 -18.32 1.30 7.88
CA ARG A 511 -18.35 0.30 6.79
C ARG A 511 -16.96 -0.24 6.47
N ARG A 512 -15.91 0.54 6.69
CA ARG A 512 -14.51 0.16 6.47
C ARG A 512 -13.70 0.68 7.63
N LEU A 513 -12.93 -0.20 8.23
CA LEU A 513 -12.11 0.12 9.39
C LEU A 513 -10.65 -0.22 9.06
N SER A 514 -9.77 0.74 9.27
CA SER A 514 -8.33 0.58 9.25
C SER A 514 -7.77 0.89 10.63
N ILE A 515 -7.05 -0.06 11.20
CA ILE A 515 -6.33 0.13 12.45
C ILE A 515 -4.84 0.13 12.14
N GLN A 516 -4.18 1.19 12.57
CA GLN A 516 -2.74 1.38 12.42
C GLN A 516 -2.20 1.55 13.84
N ASP A 517 -1.57 0.51 14.38
CA ASP A 517 -0.99 0.56 15.73
C ASP A 517 0.53 0.43 15.64
N ASP A 518 1.19 1.56 15.85
CA ASP A 518 2.65 1.65 15.88
C ASP A 518 3.22 1.36 17.28
N SER A 519 2.38 1.32 18.32
CA SER A 519 2.80 1.04 19.71
C SER A 519 2.98 -0.45 20.00
N GLY A 520 2.52 -1.33 19.10
CA GLY A 520 2.53 -2.78 19.28
C GLY A 520 1.51 -3.28 20.32
N THR A 521 0.65 -2.42 20.86
CA THR A 521 -0.31 -2.72 21.93
C THR A 521 -1.75 -2.80 21.41
N TYR A 522 -2.04 -3.77 20.54
CA TYR A 522 -3.42 -4.00 20.12
C TYR A 522 -4.28 -4.41 21.32
N THR A 523 -5.36 -3.67 21.55
CA THR A 523 -6.38 -3.95 22.56
C THR A 523 -7.64 -4.49 21.88
N THR A 524 -8.18 -5.58 22.42
CA THR A 524 -9.38 -6.24 21.85
C THR A 524 -10.59 -5.31 21.84
N PHE A 525 -11.33 -5.30 20.73
CA PHE A 525 -12.56 -4.51 20.61
C PHE A 525 -13.70 -5.14 21.40
N SER A 526 -14.34 -4.35 22.26
CA SER A 526 -15.67 -4.64 22.82
C SER A 526 -16.80 -4.15 21.90
N ASN A 527 -16.49 -3.26 20.94
CA ASN A 527 -17.45 -2.64 20.05
C ASN A 527 -18.01 -3.60 19.00
N LYS A 528 -19.30 -3.44 18.68
CA LYS A 528 -20.00 -4.20 17.63
C LYS A 528 -19.99 -3.42 16.32
N PHE A 529 -19.56 -4.06 15.23
CA PHE A 529 -19.52 -3.46 13.88
C PHE A 529 -20.48 -4.14 12.89
N PRO A 530 -21.81 -3.98 13.07
CA PRO A 530 -22.80 -4.73 12.29
C PRO A 530 -22.80 -4.44 10.79
N LYS A 531 -22.28 -3.27 10.37
CA LYS A 531 -22.26 -2.82 8.97
C LYS A 531 -20.87 -2.95 8.31
N LEU A 532 -19.90 -3.53 9.01
CA LEU A 532 -18.53 -3.63 8.52
C LEU A 532 -18.47 -4.50 7.26
N ARG A 533 -17.76 -3.98 6.27
CA ARG A 533 -17.47 -4.64 4.99
C ARG A 533 -16.00 -4.93 4.84
N SER A 534 -15.13 -4.10 5.42
CA SER A 534 -13.68 -4.27 5.30
C SER A 534 -13.00 -3.97 6.61
N PHE A 535 -12.07 -4.85 6.97
CA PHE A 535 -11.24 -4.75 8.15
C PHE A 535 -9.77 -4.86 7.73
N ILE A 536 -9.03 -3.78 7.94
CA ILE A 536 -7.58 -3.71 7.72
C ILE A 536 -6.95 -3.45 9.08
N CYS A 537 -6.01 -4.27 9.49
CA CYS A 537 -5.27 -4.09 10.73
C CYS A 537 -3.79 -4.29 10.46
N ARG A 538 -3.00 -3.29 10.82
CA ARG A 538 -1.54 -3.36 10.81
C ARG A 538 -1.05 -2.99 12.19
N VAL A 539 -0.31 -3.91 12.79
CA VAL A 539 0.40 -3.68 14.04
C VAL A 539 1.89 -3.73 13.71
N ALA A 540 2.63 -2.70 14.10
CA ALA A 540 4.08 -2.72 14.05
C ALA A 540 4.56 -3.87 14.95
N ALA A 541 5.43 -4.73 14.44
CA ALA A 541 5.90 -5.88 15.19
C ALA A 541 6.82 -5.41 16.33
N GLY A 542 6.24 -5.08 17.49
CA GLY A 542 6.99 -4.92 18.72
C GLY A 542 7.72 -6.22 19.03
N ASN A 543 9.04 -6.18 19.07
CA ASN A 543 9.86 -7.33 19.46
C ASN A 543 9.49 -7.75 20.88
N SER A 544 8.72 -8.81 20.99
CA SER A 544 8.65 -9.61 22.21
C SER A 544 8.61 -11.06 21.77
N GLN A 545 9.78 -11.51 21.31
CA GLN A 545 10.22 -12.90 21.44
C GLN A 545 11.09 -12.97 22.71
N SER A 546 10.47 -13.03 23.88
CA SER A 546 11.18 -13.47 25.08
C SER A 546 11.35 -14.98 25.00
N SER A 547 12.55 -15.43 24.66
CA SER A 547 12.95 -16.82 24.87
C SER A 547 13.06 -17.05 26.38
N ASP A 548 12.19 -17.92 26.90
CA ASP A 548 12.33 -18.49 28.23
C ASP A 548 13.68 -19.21 28.34
N LYS A 549 14.62 -18.59 29.05
CA LYS A 549 15.68 -19.31 29.76
C LYS A 549 15.75 -18.74 31.17
N SER A 550 15.35 -19.58 32.10
CA SER A 550 15.65 -19.45 33.51
C SER A 550 17.15 -19.28 33.71
N ASP A 551 17.59 -18.17 34.28
CA ASP A 551 18.84 -18.15 35.04
C ASP A 551 18.72 -17.22 36.24
N GLN A 552 18.77 -17.85 37.41
CA GLN A 552 18.91 -17.18 38.70
C GLN A 552 20.32 -16.60 38.79
N SER A 553 20.45 -15.29 38.76
CA SER A 553 21.52 -14.65 39.52
C SER A 553 21.09 -13.28 40.03
N LYS A 554 21.13 -13.18 41.37
CA LYS A 554 20.89 -11.97 42.15
C LYS A 554 21.98 -10.94 41.84
N LYS A 555 21.59 -9.69 41.56
CA LYS A 555 22.41 -8.55 41.99
C LYS A 555 21.54 -7.33 42.28
N GLU A 556 21.35 -7.11 43.57
CA GLU A 556 21.05 -5.83 44.20
C GLU A 556 21.85 -4.68 43.55
N ARG A 557 21.28 -3.48 43.34
CA ARG A 557 21.15 -2.42 44.36
C ARG A 557 20.76 -1.05 43.75
N ARG A 558 19.96 -0.31 44.54
CA ARG A 558 19.81 1.16 44.68
C ARG A 558 18.75 1.86 43.82
N GLU A 559 17.52 1.83 44.34
CA GLU A 559 16.64 3.00 44.38
C GLU A 559 17.15 4.03 45.40
N PHE A 560 16.86 5.32 45.15
CA PHE A 560 16.49 6.36 46.13
C PHE A 560 15.93 7.59 45.37
N PRO A 561 15.12 8.47 46.01
CA PRO A 561 13.76 8.78 45.54
C PRO A 561 13.41 10.30 45.49
N CYS A 562 12.13 10.54 45.22
CA CYS A 562 11.28 11.69 45.63
C CYS A 562 10.95 12.78 44.58
N GLY A 563 9.63 12.94 44.33
CA GLY A 563 8.95 13.91 43.45
C GLY A 563 8.79 15.32 44.06
N PRO A 564 7.61 16.00 44.11
CA PRO A 564 6.25 15.66 43.66
C PRO A 564 5.56 16.78 42.80
N ARG A 565 4.30 16.55 42.38
CA ARG A 565 3.16 17.48 42.11
C ARG A 565 2.38 16.99 40.87
N LEU A 566 1.05 16.93 40.78
CA LEU A 566 -0.10 17.16 41.66
C LEU A 566 -1.26 16.36 41.03
N ALA A 567 -2.03 15.65 41.85
CA ALA A 567 -3.23 14.92 41.45
C ALA A 567 -4.48 15.80 41.60
N CYS A 568 -5.54 15.47 40.85
CA CYS A 568 -6.96 15.33 41.27
C CYS A 568 -7.91 15.69 40.10
N VAL A 569 -9.11 15.15 39.88
CA VAL A 569 -10.02 14.11 40.44
C VAL A 569 -11.19 14.07 39.39
N VAL A 570 -11.81 12.94 39.01
CA VAL A 570 -13.14 12.46 39.46
C VAL A 570 -13.44 11.05 38.87
N SER A 571 -13.33 10.04 39.75
CA SER A 571 -14.14 8.81 39.99
C SER A 571 -14.54 7.77 38.91
N SER A 572 -13.87 6.60 38.94
CA SER A 572 -14.29 5.21 39.34
C SER A 572 -15.78 4.85 39.60
N PRO A 573 -16.24 3.55 39.55
CA PRO A 573 -15.56 2.38 40.18
C PRO A 573 -15.62 0.99 39.44
N VAL A 574 -14.54 0.17 39.51
CA VAL A 574 -14.37 -1.10 40.30
C VAL A 574 -14.84 -2.38 39.53
N THR A 575 -14.15 -3.53 39.47
CA THR A 575 -13.32 -4.29 40.44
C THR A 575 -12.02 -4.89 39.88
N GLU A 576 -11.09 -5.07 40.82
CA GLU A 576 -9.78 -5.74 40.81
C GLU A 576 -9.77 -7.21 40.33
N GLU A 577 -8.64 -7.63 39.76
CA GLU A 577 -8.05 -8.93 40.10
C GLU A 577 -6.51 -8.81 40.16
N VAL A 578 -5.96 -9.48 41.17
CA VAL A 578 -4.61 -9.35 41.73
C VAL A 578 -3.70 -10.48 41.24
N ALA A 579 -2.40 -10.18 41.13
CA ALA A 579 -1.23 -11.06 41.14
C ALA A 579 -0.81 -11.82 39.86
N GLY A 580 0.40 -11.50 39.40
CA GLY A 580 1.44 -12.51 39.15
C GLY A 580 1.31 -13.36 37.89
N GLY A 581 1.68 -12.78 36.75
CA GLY A 581 1.97 -13.51 35.53
C GLY A 581 1.93 -12.58 34.33
N SER A 582 3.06 -12.34 33.68
CA SER A 582 3.15 -11.63 32.41
C SER A 582 2.50 -12.47 31.29
N ASN A 583 1.17 -12.56 31.33
CA ASN A 583 0.39 -13.20 30.29
C ASN A 583 0.22 -12.16 29.17
N LEU A 584 1.16 -12.15 28.21
CA LEU A 584 0.99 -11.35 26.99
C LEU A 584 -0.33 -11.80 26.33
N LYS A 585 -1.36 -10.96 26.41
CA LYS A 585 -2.69 -11.24 25.86
C LYS A 585 -2.54 -11.61 24.38
N SER A 586 -2.94 -12.83 24.02
CA SER A 586 -3.08 -13.22 22.62
C SER A 586 -4.13 -12.33 21.96
N HIS A 587 -3.84 -11.86 20.74
CA HIS A 587 -4.83 -11.11 19.98
C HIS A 587 -5.93 -12.07 19.53
N ASP A 588 -7.19 -11.64 19.58
CA ASP A 588 -8.29 -12.38 18.97
C ASP A 588 -9.12 -11.48 18.05
N LEU A 589 -9.77 -12.12 17.08
CA LEU A 589 -10.64 -11.46 16.10
C LEU A 589 -12.12 -11.82 16.33
N LYS A 590 -12.49 -12.21 17.56
CA LYS A 590 -13.85 -12.70 17.86
C LYS A 590 -14.92 -11.63 17.64
N PHE A 591 -14.57 -10.36 17.82
CA PHE A 591 -15.48 -9.24 17.59
C PHE A 591 -16.02 -9.18 16.14
N LEU A 592 -15.32 -9.79 15.18
CA LEU A 592 -15.81 -9.87 13.80
C LEU A 592 -17.07 -10.74 13.65
N CYS A 593 -17.45 -11.53 14.68
CA CYS A 593 -18.68 -12.31 14.66
C CYS A 593 -19.95 -11.44 14.46
N TRP A 594 -19.89 -10.16 14.80
CA TRP A 594 -21.00 -9.21 14.58
C TRP A 594 -21.07 -8.67 13.15
N SER A 595 -20.02 -8.88 12.33
CA SER A 595 -19.82 -8.26 11.02
C SER A 595 -20.27 -9.16 9.86
N LYS A 596 -21.58 -9.38 9.72
CA LYS A 596 -22.13 -10.32 8.72
C LYS A 596 -21.92 -9.92 7.25
N PHE A 597 -21.60 -8.64 6.98
CA PHE A 597 -21.41 -8.11 5.62
C PHE A 597 -19.94 -8.01 5.19
N LEU A 598 -19.04 -8.62 5.96
CA LEU A 598 -17.61 -8.56 5.71
C LEU A 598 -17.26 -9.19 4.35
N ARG A 599 -16.48 -8.45 3.56
CA ARG A 599 -15.95 -8.82 2.24
C ARG A 599 -14.43 -8.96 2.27
N LEU A 600 -13.76 -8.19 3.13
CA LEU A 600 -12.31 -8.12 3.17
C LEU A 600 -11.79 -8.14 4.61
N ILE A 601 -10.85 -9.04 4.87
CA ILE A 601 -10.00 -9.07 6.06
C ILE A 601 -8.55 -9.02 5.59
N SER A 602 -7.79 -8.06 6.11
CA SER A 602 -6.34 -8.00 5.96
C SER A 602 -5.73 -7.69 7.30
N VAL A 603 -5.06 -8.66 7.92
CA VAL A 603 -4.39 -8.47 9.21
C VAL A 603 -2.90 -8.74 9.07
N GLN A 604 -2.09 -7.87 9.68
CA GLN A 604 -0.63 -7.94 9.65
C GLN A 604 -0.07 -7.62 11.05
N GLY A 605 0.88 -8.44 11.50
CA GLY A 605 1.64 -8.16 12.72
C GLY A 605 0.96 -8.55 14.04
N LEU A 606 -0.27 -9.11 13.98
CA LEU A 606 -0.95 -9.62 15.18
C LEU A 606 -0.33 -10.93 15.69
N LYS A 607 -0.30 -11.09 17.01
CA LYS A 607 0.09 -12.35 17.68
C LYS A 607 -1.10 -13.31 17.73
N LEU A 608 -1.54 -13.76 16.55
CA LEU A 608 -2.63 -14.71 16.35
C LEU A 608 -2.09 -16.15 16.24
N GLN A 609 -2.56 -17.04 17.12
CA GLN A 609 -2.26 -18.49 17.05
C GLN A 609 -3.27 -19.25 16.19
N GLU A 610 -4.54 -18.85 16.29
CA GLU A 610 -5.66 -19.44 15.56
C GLU A 610 -6.65 -18.34 15.12
N LEU A 611 -7.37 -18.61 14.03
CA LEU A 611 -8.45 -17.76 13.55
C LEU A 611 -9.80 -18.27 14.08
N PRO A 612 -10.72 -17.38 14.49
CA PRO A 612 -12.03 -17.78 15.01
C PRO A 612 -12.87 -18.57 13.99
N ASP A 613 -13.59 -19.60 14.46
CA ASP A 613 -14.45 -20.44 13.62
C ASP A 613 -15.58 -19.64 12.94
N GLU A 614 -15.98 -18.51 13.53
CA GLU A 614 -16.97 -17.56 13.02
C GLU A 614 -16.57 -16.93 11.67
N ILE A 615 -15.28 -16.93 11.31
CA ILE A 615 -14.84 -16.49 9.98
C ILE A 615 -15.55 -17.30 8.89
N GLY A 616 -15.80 -18.59 9.11
CA GLY A 616 -16.54 -19.42 8.16
C GLY A 616 -18.01 -19.03 7.98
N ASP A 617 -18.59 -18.19 8.84
CA ASP A 617 -19.96 -17.69 8.71
C ASP A 617 -20.06 -16.42 7.84
N MET A 618 -18.93 -15.83 7.47
CA MET A 618 -18.85 -14.62 6.65
C MET A 618 -19.02 -14.94 5.17
N ILE A 619 -20.24 -15.32 4.77
CA ILE A 619 -20.53 -15.76 3.39
C ILE A 619 -20.22 -14.72 2.30
N HIS A 620 -20.10 -13.44 2.66
CA HIS A 620 -19.76 -12.36 1.73
C HIS A 620 -18.24 -12.14 1.59
N LEU A 621 -17.42 -12.85 2.36
CA LEU A 621 -15.97 -12.70 2.36
C LEU A 621 -15.40 -13.12 1.01
N ARG A 622 -14.62 -12.22 0.41
CA ARG A 622 -13.94 -12.37 -0.89
C ARG A 622 -12.43 -12.31 -0.76
N TYR A 623 -11.91 -11.64 0.26
CA TYR A 623 -10.48 -11.47 0.48
C TYR A 623 -10.13 -11.75 1.94
N LEU A 624 -9.23 -12.71 2.15
CA LEU A 624 -8.68 -13.04 3.47
C LEU A 624 -7.16 -13.05 3.37
N ARG A 625 -6.51 -12.05 3.98
CA ARG A 625 -5.06 -12.00 4.17
C ARG A 625 -4.74 -12.03 5.65
N VAL A 626 -3.83 -12.93 6.04
CA VAL A 626 -3.33 -13.04 7.40
C VAL A 626 -1.81 -13.16 7.34
N GLU A 627 -1.12 -12.12 7.79
CA GLU A 627 0.34 -12.10 7.95
C GLU A 627 0.69 -12.16 9.44
N CYS A 628 0.57 -13.37 9.99
CA CYS A 628 0.83 -13.67 11.40
C CYS A 628 1.72 -14.92 11.47
N PRO A 629 3.02 -14.78 11.80
CA PRO A 629 3.95 -15.92 11.86
C PRO A 629 3.52 -17.03 12.83
N GLY A 630 2.77 -16.67 13.89
CA GLY A 630 2.26 -17.61 14.88
C GLY A 630 1.07 -18.46 14.41
N LEU A 631 0.41 -18.12 13.28
CA LEU A 631 -0.76 -18.85 12.83
C LEU A 631 -0.36 -20.20 12.22
N LYS A 632 -0.76 -21.30 12.87
CA LYS A 632 -0.40 -22.67 12.45
C LYS A 632 -1.49 -23.40 11.68
N LYS A 633 -2.76 -23.06 11.92
CA LYS A 633 -3.92 -23.73 11.33
C LYS A 633 -5.01 -22.74 10.99
N LEU A 634 -5.76 -23.02 9.92
CA LEU A 634 -7.00 -22.33 9.61
C LEU A 634 -8.20 -23.11 10.17
N PRO A 635 -9.27 -22.41 10.59
CA PRO A 635 -10.48 -23.04 11.11
C PRO A 635 -11.13 -23.94 10.07
N ARG A 636 -11.66 -25.09 10.50
CA ARG A 636 -12.33 -26.05 9.60
C ARG A 636 -13.52 -25.42 8.87
N SER A 637 -14.10 -24.39 9.45
CA SER A 637 -15.22 -23.63 8.92
C SER A 637 -14.89 -22.85 7.65
N ILE A 638 -13.60 -22.61 7.32
CA ILE A 638 -13.16 -21.85 6.13
C ILE A 638 -13.70 -22.41 4.82
N ARG A 639 -14.00 -23.71 4.77
CA ARG A 639 -14.64 -24.40 3.63
C ARG A 639 -16.03 -23.86 3.27
N ARG A 640 -16.67 -23.10 4.17
CA ARG A 640 -18.01 -22.50 3.98
C ARG A 640 -17.96 -21.17 3.23
N LEU A 641 -16.78 -20.59 3.00
CA LEU A 641 -16.59 -19.32 2.32
C LEU A 641 -16.73 -19.44 0.80
N LEU A 642 -17.95 -19.70 0.33
CA LEU A 642 -18.24 -20.00 -1.08
C LEU A 642 -17.99 -18.84 -2.06
N ASN A 643 -17.81 -17.61 -1.56
CA ASN A 643 -17.52 -16.41 -2.35
C ASN A 643 -16.06 -15.95 -2.26
N LEU A 644 -15.18 -16.72 -1.59
CA LEU A 644 -13.78 -16.35 -1.42
C LEU A 644 -13.07 -16.30 -2.77
N GLN A 645 -12.35 -15.22 -3.03
CA GLN A 645 -11.60 -14.99 -4.27
C GLN A 645 -10.09 -15.03 -4.01
N THR A 646 -9.63 -14.47 -2.89
CA THR A 646 -8.23 -14.46 -2.50
C THR A 646 -8.04 -15.01 -1.09
N LEU A 647 -7.13 -15.97 -0.95
CA LEU A 647 -6.53 -16.37 0.31
C LEU A 647 -5.03 -16.06 0.28
N ASP A 648 -4.56 -15.24 1.22
CA ASP A 648 -3.15 -14.94 1.40
C ASP A 648 -2.71 -15.27 2.82
N ILE A 649 -1.94 -16.33 2.94
CA ILE A 649 -1.36 -16.89 4.17
C ILE A 649 0.16 -17.05 4.00
N SER A 650 0.76 -16.26 3.11
CA SER A 650 2.17 -16.35 2.72
C SER A 650 3.18 -16.07 3.82
N LYS A 651 2.76 -15.46 4.93
CA LYS A 651 3.60 -15.20 6.12
C LYS A 651 3.02 -15.88 7.36
N THR A 652 2.65 -17.14 7.22
CA THR A 652 2.08 -17.97 8.29
C THR A 652 2.72 -19.35 8.27
N ALA A 653 2.64 -20.07 9.38
CA ALA A 653 3.09 -21.46 9.48
C ALA A 653 1.99 -22.48 9.08
N VAL A 654 0.99 -22.06 8.29
CA VAL A 654 -0.10 -22.93 7.84
C VAL A 654 0.39 -23.84 6.71
N VAL A 655 0.50 -25.13 7.00
CA VAL A 655 0.97 -26.15 6.04
C VAL A 655 -0.19 -26.89 5.36
N GLU A 656 -1.30 -27.08 6.06
CA GLU A 656 -2.44 -27.86 5.58
C GLU A 656 -3.75 -27.09 5.68
N ILE A 657 -4.63 -27.34 4.71
CA ILE A 657 -5.99 -26.83 4.66
C ILE A 657 -6.97 -27.99 4.41
N HIS A 658 -8.14 -27.88 5.01
CA HIS A 658 -9.20 -28.87 4.84
C HIS A 658 -9.53 -29.10 3.34
N PRO A 659 -9.57 -30.35 2.82
CA PRO A 659 -9.68 -30.63 1.38
C PRO A 659 -10.89 -30.01 0.67
N HIS A 660 -12.00 -29.82 1.39
CA HIS A 660 -13.19 -29.17 0.83
C HIS A 660 -13.02 -27.67 0.53
N PHE A 661 -11.95 -27.03 1.01
CA PHE A 661 -11.61 -25.66 0.64
C PHE A 661 -11.43 -25.53 -0.88
N TRP A 662 -10.79 -26.51 -1.51
CA TRP A 662 -10.58 -26.55 -2.96
C TRP A 662 -11.86 -26.79 -3.78
N LYS A 663 -13.03 -26.89 -3.13
CA LYS A 663 -14.33 -26.90 -3.83
C LYS A 663 -14.87 -25.49 -4.11
N ILE A 664 -14.25 -24.44 -3.58
CA ILE A 664 -14.68 -23.04 -3.75
C ILE A 664 -14.33 -22.58 -5.18
N LYS A 665 -15.36 -22.51 -6.05
CA LYS A 665 -15.19 -22.18 -7.48
C LYS A 665 -14.82 -20.73 -7.76
N THR A 666 -15.03 -19.83 -6.80
CA THR A 666 -14.74 -18.39 -6.94
C THR A 666 -13.28 -18.03 -6.69
N LEU A 667 -12.45 -18.99 -6.25
CA LEU A 667 -11.05 -18.76 -5.95
C LEU A 667 -10.28 -18.34 -7.20
N ARG A 668 -9.52 -17.25 -7.05
CA ARG A 668 -8.64 -16.66 -8.08
C ARG A 668 -7.19 -16.64 -7.66
N HIS A 669 -6.93 -16.44 -6.37
CA HIS A 669 -5.57 -16.33 -5.84
C HIS A 669 -5.44 -17.11 -4.52
N VAL A 670 -4.45 -18.00 -4.48
CA VAL A 670 -4.00 -18.68 -3.25
C VAL A 670 -2.51 -18.43 -3.12
N LEU A 671 -2.13 -17.75 -2.04
CA LEU A 671 -0.74 -17.40 -1.72
C LEU A 671 -0.40 -18.01 -0.37
N ALA A 672 0.63 -18.84 -0.33
CA ALA A 672 1.11 -19.47 0.89
C ALA A 672 2.64 -19.47 0.92
N GLU A 673 3.22 -19.88 2.05
CA GLU A 673 4.65 -20.14 2.14
C GLU A 673 4.96 -21.60 1.77
N LYS A 674 4.25 -22.55 2.40
CA LYS A 674 4.41 -24.00 2.20
C LYS A 674 3.07 -24.73 2.37
N LEU A 675 2.13 -24.54 1.45
CA LEU A 675 0.82 -25.20 1.50
C LEU A 675 0.83 -26.53 0.73
N THR A 676 0.56 -27.64 1.41
CA THR A 676 0.48 -28.97 0.77
C THR A 676 -0.73 -29.05 -0.16
N LEU A 677 -0.49 -29.41 -1.41
CA LEU A 677 -1.55 -29.70 -2.38
C LEU A 677 -2.16 -31.07 -2.10
N PRO A 678 -3.49 -31.22 -2.25
CA PRO A 678 -4.13 -32.53 -2.17
C PRO A 678 -3.69 -33.40 -3.35
N THR A 679 -3.64 -34.72 -3.17
CA THR A 679 -3.24 -35.70 -4.21
C THR A 679 -4.18 -35.72 -5.42
N SER A 680 -5.43 -35.29 -5.24
CA SER A 680 -6.43 -35.18 -6.29
C SER A 680 -7.47 -34.10 -6.00
N LEU A 681 -7.97 -33.47 -7.07
CA LEU A 681 -9.04 -32.47 -7.03
C LEU A 681 -10.25 -32.96 -7.83
N VAL A 682 -11.39 -33.01 -7.14
CA VAL A 682 -12.66 -33.46 -7.74
C VAL A 682 -13.27 -32.40 -8.66
N ASN A 683 -13.05 -31.11 -8.35
CA ASN A 683 -13.70 -29.99 -9.04
C ASN A 683 -12.72 -29.22 -9.92
N GLU A 684 -13.24 -28.65 -11.01
CA GLU A 684 -12.52 -27.67 -11.81
C GLU A 684 -12.43 -26.31 -11.09
N LEU A 685 -11.21 -25.80 -10.96
CA LEU A 685 -10.88 -24.48 -10.42
C LEU A 685 -10.56 -23.53 -11.57
N ALA A 686 -11.53 -23.39 -12.47
CA ALA A 686 -11.36 -22.69 -13.74
C ALA A 686 -11.07 -21.18 -13.60
N GLU A 687 -11.35 -20.58 -12.45
CA GLU A 687 -11.11 -19.15 -12.19
C GLU A 687 -9.78 -18.88 -11.48
N LEU A 688 -9.02 -19.93 -11.10
CA LEU A 688 -7.76 -19.76 -10.38
C LEU A 688 -6.67 -19.22 -11.32
N GLN A 689 -6.13 -18.05 -10.97
CA GLN A 689 -5.11 -17.31 -11.73
C GLN A 689 -3.73 -17.35 -11.06
N THR A 690 -3.67 -17.41 -9.73
CA THR A 690 -2.40 -17.41 -8.98
C THR A 690 -2.38 -18.51 -7.94
N LEU A 691 -1.32 -19.30 -7.94
CA LEU A 691 -1.05 -20.35 -6.96
C LEU A 691 0.42 -20.30 -6.54
N HIS A 692 0.70 -19.72 -5.36
CA HIS A 692 2.07 -19.51 -4.86
C HIS A 692 2.36 -20.28 -3.58
N GLY A 693 3.62 -20.69 -3.41
CA GLY A 693 4.14 -21.38 -2.24
C GLY A 693 3.44 -22.70 -1.92
N VAL A 694 3.09 -23.46 -2.95
CA VAL A 694 2.48 -24.79 -2.79
C VAL A 694 3.52 -25.90 -2.84
N VAL A 695 3.28 -26.99 -2.12
CA VAL A 695 4.15 -28.17 -2.07
C VAL A 695 3.40 -29.39 -2.61
N ALA A 696 4.05 -30.20 -3.44
CA ALA A 696 3.43 -31.33 -4.13
C ALA A 696 2.97 -32.50 -3.21
N GLY A 697 3.39 -32.50 -1.95
CA GLY A 697 3.17 -33.60 -1.00
C GLY A 697 4.13 -34.78 -1.23
N GLU A 698 4.21 -35.72 -0.28
CA GLU A 698 5.12 -36.89 -0.39
C GLU A 698 4.52 -38.04 -1.24
N GLY A 699 3.20 -38.09 -1.37
CA GLY A 699 2.48 -39.15 -2.08
C GLY A 699 2.35 -38.92 -3.59
N LYS A 700 2.32 -40.02 -4.37
CA LYS A 700 2.06 -39.96 -5.83
C LYS A 700 0.70 -39.32 -6.12
N TRP A 701 0.64 -38.50 -7.17
CA TRP A 701 -0.63 -37.96 -7.65
C TRP A 701 -1.47 -39.05 -8.34
N ASP A 702 -2.78 -39.02 -8.12
CA ASP A 702 -3.67 -40.13 -8.47
C ASP A 702 -3.67 -40.42 -9.98
N GLN A 703 -3.42 -41.69 -10.34
CA GLN A 703 -3.51 -42.21 -11.71
C GLN A 703 -2.72 -41.41 -12.77
N GLY A 704 -1.66 -40.70 -12.36
CA GLY A 704 -0.84 -39.89 -13.26
C GLY A 704 -1.48 -38.56 -13.70
N ARG A 705 -2.55 -38.09 -13.03
CA ARG A 705 -3.12 -36.76 -13.25
C ARG A 705 -2.74 -35.81 -12.13
N SER A 706 -2.46 -34.56 -12.49
CA SER A 706 -2.10 -33.55 -11.52
C SER A 706 -3.36 -32.83 -10.99
N PRO A 707 -3.39 -32.43 -9.71
CA PRO A 707 -4.33 -31.42 -9.22
C PRO A 707 -4.36 -30.16 -10.10
N LEU A 708 -3.22 -29.84 -10.72
CA LEU A 708 -3.03 -28.66 -11.56
C LEU A 708 -3.78 -28.74 -12.90
N ASP A 709 -4.14 -29.94 -13.38
CA ASP A 709 -4.91 -30.13 -14.62
C ASP A 709 -6.28 -29.41 -14.58
N LYS A 710 -6.78 -29.17 -13.37
CA LYS A 710 -8.07 -28.52 -13.12
C LYS A 710 -8.00 -26.99 -13.10
N MET A 711 -6.85 -26.39 -13.39
CA MET A 711 -6.55 -24.96 -13.24
C MET A 711 -6.10 -24.31 -14.57
N ALA A 712 -6.96 -24.34 -15.60
CA ALA A 712 -6.59 -23.91 -16.95
C ALA A 712 -6.26 -22.41 -17.11
N LYS A 713 -6.79 -21.53 -16.25
CA LYS A 713 -6.56 -20.08 -16.31
C LYS A 713 -5.37 -19.59 -15.47
N LEU A 714 -4.52 -20.51 -15.02
CA LEU A 714 -3.38 -20.15 -14.16
C LEU A 714 -2.38 -19.29 -14.92
N GLN A 715 -2.09 -18.11 -14.37
CA GLN A 715 -1.15 -17.13 -14.91
C GLN A 715 0.18 -17.15 -14.16
N SER A 716 0.18 -17.56 -12.89
CA SER A 716 1.37 -17.61 -12.06
C SER A 716 1.36 -18.79 -11.11
N LEU A 717 2.41 -19.61 -11.17
CA LEU A 717 2.60 -20.83 -10.39
C LEU A 717 3.95 -20.80 -9.66
N GLU A 718 3.94 -21.10 -8.35
CA GLU A 718 5.14 -21.43 -7.58
C GLU A 718 4.94 -22.76 -6.86
N LEU A 719 5.65 -23.80 -7.29
CA LEU A 719 5.56 -25.16 -6.77
C LEU A 719 6.92 -25.60 -6.21
N HIS A 720 6.91 -26.08 -4.97
CA HIS A 720 8.08 -26.53 -4.23
C HIS A 720 8.03 -28.01 -3.89
N GLY A 721 9.20 -28.60 -3.64
CA GLY A 721 9.35 -29.95 -3.12
C GLY A 721 8.73 -31.05 -3.99
N PHE A 722 8.66 -30.88 -5.31
CA PHE A 722 8.16 -31.94 -6.17
C PHE A 722 9.26 -32.96 -6.48
N ASN A 723 8.86 -34.24 -6.51
CA ASN A 723 9.73 -35.36 -6.85
C ASN A 723 9.41 -35.88 -8.26
N ALA A 724 10.41 -36.00 -9.13
CA ALA A 724 10.27 -36.40 -10.52
C ALA A 724 9.71 -37.83 -10.67
N ALA A 725 10.07 -38.75 -9.77
CA ALA A 725 9.56 -40.13 -9.79
C ALA A 725 8.07 -40.22 -9.41
N ASN A 726 7.58 -39.30 -8.58
CA ASN A 726 6.20 -39.30 -8.10
C ASN A 726 5.27 -38.37 -8.88
N HIS A 727 5.79 -37.22 -9.36
CA HIS A 727 4.99 -36.13 -9.92
C HIS A 727 5.40 -35.74 -11.36
N GLY A 728 6.56 -36.18 -11.85
CA GLY A 728 7.15 -35.65 -13.09
C GLY A 728 6.23 -35.75 -14.32
N SER A 729 5.71 -36.95 -14.61
CA SER A 729 4.84 -37.17 -15.78
C SER A 729 3.50 -36.43 -15.68
N ALA A 730 2.92 -36.38 -14.48
CA ALA A 730 1.66 -35.70 -14.22
C ALA A 730 1.81 -34.17 -14.29
N LEU A 731 2.94 -33.64 -13.79
CA LEU A 731 3.27 -32.22 -13.87
C LEU A 731 3.51 -31.79 -15.32
N GLU A 732 4.23 -32.60 -16.09
CA GLU A 732 4.43 -32.39 -17.52
C GLU A 732 3.09 -32.33 -18.27
N GLY A 733 2.19 -33.29 -18.02
CA GLY A 733 0.83 -33.26 -18.53
C GLY A 733 0.07 -31.98 -18.17
N ALA A 734 0.13 -31.53 -16.92
CA ALA A 734 -0.55 -30.31 -16.49
C ALA A 734 0.00 -29.05 -17.14
N LEU A 735 1.32 -28.92 -17.23
CA LEU A 735 1.98 -27.78 -17.88
C LEU A 735 1.61 -27.67 -19.36
N THR A 736 1.32 -28.78 -20.04
CA THR A 736 0.85 -28.74 -21.43
C THR A 736 -0.55 -28.12 -21.61
N ASN A 737 -1.34 -28.03 -20.55
CA ASN A 737 -2.69 -27.43 -20.61
C ASN A 737 -2.71 -25.96 -20.15
N MET A 738 -1.58 -25.39 -19.72
CA MET A 738 -1.49 -24.05 -19.14
C MET A 738 -1.05 -22.97 -20.15
N HIS A 739 -1.94 -22.57 -21.05
CA HIS A 739 -1.62 -21.60 -22.12
C HIS A 739 -1.45 -20.15 -21.65
N LEU A 740 -1.99 -19.78 -20.48
CA LEU A 740 -1.95 -18.42 -19.96
C LEU A 740 -0.81 -18.17 -18.95
N LEU A 741 0.04 -19.17 -18.71
CA LEU A 741 1.08 -19.09 -17.69
C LEU A 741 2.15 -18.07 -18.09
N GLY A 742 2.27 -17.00 -17.30
CA GLY A 742 3.24 -15.93 -17.47
C GLY A 742 4.43 -16.03 -16.50
N HIS A 743 4.23 -16.56 -15.30
CA HIS A 743 5.28 -16.73 -14.30
C HIS A 743 5.30 -18.17 -13.77
N LEU A 744 6.48 -18.79 -13.76
CA LEU A 744 6.66 -20.16 -13.27
C LEU A 744 7.88 -20.23 -12.36
N LYS A 745 7.68 -20.71 -11.13
CA LYS A 745 8.74 -21.09 -10.21
C LYS A 745 8.60 -22.56 -9.84
N LEU A 746 9.64 -23.34 -10.07
CA LEU A 746 9.66 -24.77 -9.75
C LEU A 746 10.90 -25.11 -8.92
N GLU A 747 10.69 -25.74 -7.78
CA GLU A 747 11.74 -26.26 -6.92
C GLU A 747 11.53 -27.76 -6.67
N GLY A 748 12.49 -28.59 -7.08
CA GLY A 748 12.37 -30.05 -7.01
C GLY A 748 13.63 -30.81 -7.43
N ASP A 749 13.60 -32.14 -7.39
CA ASP A 749 14.76 -32.99 -7.66
C ASP A 749 15.05 -33.23 -9.16
N GLY A 750 14.05 -33.04 -10.03
CA GLY A 750 14.16 -33.30 -11.47
C GLY A 750 13.24 -32.43 -12.31
N ILE A 751 13.79 -31.38 -12.92
CA ILE A 751 13.01 -30.40 -13.68
C ILE A 751 12.52 -30.99 -15.03
N PRO A 752 11.22 -30.87 -15.38
CA PRO A 752 10.67 -31.42 -16.62
C PRO A 752 11.29 -30.81 -17.89
N SER A 753 11.70 -31.66 -18.83
CA SER A 753 12.31 -31.23 -20.11
C SER A 753 11.33 -30.57 -21.08
N CYS A 754 10.02 -30.79 -20.91
CA CYS A 754 8.96 -30.10 -21.67
C CYS A 754 9.03 -28.57 -21.57
N LEU A 755 9.60 -28.06 -20.47
CA LEU A 755 9.83 -26.63 -20.27
C LEU A 755 10.76 -26.03 -21.33
N PHE A 756 11.66 -26.82 -21.92
CA PHE A 756 12.62 -26.32 -22.90
C PHE A 756 12.29 -26.73 -24.33
N THR A 757 11.45 -27.75 -24.52
CA THR A 757 11.22 -28.40 -25.82
C THR A 757 9.83 -28.19 -26.41
N GLY A 758 8.79 -27.90 -25.61
CA GLY A 758 7.39 -27.85 -26.07
C GLY A 758 6.86 -26.45 -26.43
N PRO A 759 6.17 -26.24 -27.58
CA PRO A 759 5.72 -24.93 -28.10
C PRO A 759 4.53 -24.27 -27.37
N ILE A 760 4.24 -24.69 -26.14
CA ILE A 760 2.93 -24.57 -25.49
C ILE A 760 2.88 -23.43 -24.45
N LEU A 761 4.01 -23.10 -23.83
CA LEU A 761 4.16 -22.04 -22.82
C LEU A 761 4.58 -20.70 -23.45
N ARG A 762 3.89 -20.28 -24.52
CA ARG A 762 4.26 -19.07 -25.28
C ARG A 762 4.09 -17.78 -24.49
N CYS A 763 3.16 -17.75 -23.55
CA CYS A 763 2.89 -16.60 -22.69
C CYS A 763 3.90 -16.46 -21.55
N LEU A 764 4.81 -17.43 -21.36
CA LEU A 764 5.72 -17.43 -20.24
C LEU A 764 6.75 -16.31 -20.36
N GLN A 765 6.81 -15.48 -19.32
CA GLN A 765 7.61 -14.27 -19.26
C GLN A 765 8.75 -14.39 -18.25
N THR A 766 8.51 -15.01 -17.10
CA THR A 766 9.54 -15.30 -16.08
C THR A 766 9.54 -16.77 -15.69
N MET A 767 10.75 -17.31 -15.52
CA MET A 767 10.97 -18.67 -15.10
C MET A 767 12.05 -18.72 -14.01
N GLU A 768 11.74 -19.31 -12.86
CA GLU A 768 12.69 -19.61 -11.80
C GLU A 768 12.73 -21.12 -11.56
N LEU A 769 13.91 -21.72 -11.67
CA LEU A 769 14.10 -23.16 -11.63
C LEU A 769 15.17 -23.51 -10.61
N ASP A 770 14.83 -24.31 -9.61
CA ASP A 770 15.71 -24.79 -8.55
C ASP A 770 15.69 -26.32 -8.52
N GLY A 771 16.80 -26.96 -8.90
CA GLY A 771 16.85 -28.42 -9.02
C GLY A 771 17.69 -28.93 -10.19
N ALA A 772 17.90 -30.25 -10.26
CA ALA A 772 18.62 -30.86 -11.37
C ALA A 772 17.73 -30.89 -12.63
N ALA A 773 18.17 -30.25 -13.71
CA ALA A 773 17.50 -30.29 -15.00
C ALA A 773 18.22 -31.23 -15.98
N LYS A 774 17.44 -32.01 -16.74
CA LYS A 774 17.96 -32.72 -17.92
C LYS A 774 17.87 -31.77 -19.11
N TRP A 775 18.99 -31.12 -19.44
CA TRP A 775 19.08 -30.19 -20.56
C TRP A 775 18.97 -30.98 -21.88
N PRO A 776 18.04 -30.61 -22.78
CA PRO A 776 17.99 -31.22 -24.11
C PRO A 776 19.24 -30.84 -24.92
N VAL A 777 19.68 -31.70 -25.85
CA VAL A 777 20.83 -31.49 -26.76
C VAL A 777 20.54 -30.42 -27.85
N VAL A 778 19.65 -29.48 -27.53
CA VAL A 778 18.98 -28.61 -28.50
C VAL A 778 19.61 -27.21 -28.43
N ARG A 779 19.96 -26.63 -29.59
CA ARG A 779 20.46 -25.25 -29.69
C ARG A 779 19.44 -24.24 -29.15
N TRP A 780 19.92 -23.19 -28.48
CA TRP A 780 19.09 -22.14 -27.86
C TRP A 780 18.17 -21.41 -28.87
N ASP A 781 18.55 -21.39 -30.15
CA ASP A 781 17.74 -20.92 -31.28
C ASP A 781 16.32 -21.51 -31.28
N ILE A 782 16.19 -22.78 -30.88
CA ILE A 782 14.94 -23.53 -30.83
C ILE A 782 14.18 -23.19 -29.55
N VAL A 783 14.87 -23.02 -28.42
CA VAL A 783 14.25 -22.58 -27.15
C VAL A 783 13.60 -21.21 -27.33
N ARG A 784 14.21 -20.28 -28.07
CA ARG A 784 13.64 -18.95 -28.37
C ARG A 784 12.43 -19.01 -29.30
N LYS A 785 12.44 -19.88 -30.32
CA LYS A 785 11.25 -20.15 -31.16
C LYS A 785 10.10 -20.73 -30.34
N VAL A 786 10.43 -21.48 -29.30
CA VAL A 786 9.48 -22.13 -28.39
C VAL A 786 8.99 -21.16 -27.29
N ARG A 787 9.79 -20.17 -26.88
CA ARG A 787 9.55 -19.22 -25.78
C ARG A 787 9.76 -17.75 -26.21
N PRO A 788 8.89 -17.18 -27.06
CA PRO A 788 9.11 -15.84 -27.63
C PRO A 788 9.00 -14.69 -26.61
N ASN A 789 8.29 -14.89 -25.49
CA ASN A 789 7.99 -13.82 -24.52
C ASN A 789 8.82 -13.89 -23.22
N LEU A 790 9.81 -14.79 -23.14
CA LEU A 790 10.62 -14.98 -21.93
C LEU A 790 11.60 -13.81 -21.76
N VAL A 791 11.48 -13.07 -20.65
CA VAL A 791 12.32 -11.90 -20.33
C VAL A 791 13.22 -12.18 -19.11
N GLY A 792 12.85 -13.13 -18.25
CA GLY A 792 13.64 -13.47 -17.06
C GLY A 792 13.76 -14.99 -16.86
N LEU A 793 15.00 -15.47 -16.70
CA LEU A 793 15.30 -16.86 -16.37
C LEU A 793 16.29 -16.89 -15.20
N LYS A 794 15.88 -17.49 -14.08
CA LYS A 794 16.71 -17.70 -12.90
C LYS A 794 16.92 -19.20 -12.68
N LEU A 795 18.17 -19.62 -12.60
CA LEU A 795 18.55 -21.01 -12.36
C LEU A 795 19.29 -21.10 -11.03
N LYS A 796 18.83 -21.96 -10.12
CA LYS A 796 19.46 -22.27 -8.83
C LYS A 796 19.75 -23.76 -8.74
N ASN A 797 20.88 -24.13 -8.13
CA ASN A 797 21.29 -25.54 -7.91
C ASN A 797 21.12 -26.48 -9.12
N ASN A 798 21.27 -25.96 -10.35
CA ASN A 798 21.17 -26.76 -11.57
C ASN A 798 22.52 -27.41 -11.88
N SER A 799 22.55 -28.74 -11.97
CA SER A 799 23.74 -29.49 -12.39
C SER A 799 24.07 -29.21 -13.86
N GLN A 800 25.32 -28.78 -14.10
CA GLN A 800 25.95 -28.52 -15.41
C GLN A 800 25.02 -27.93 -16.49
N VAL A 801 24.66 -26.65 -16.33
CA VAL A 801 24.12 -25.87 -17.45
C VAL A 801 25.18 -25.81 -18.57
N PRO A 802 24.85 -26.13 -19.83
CA PRO A 802 25.82 -26.07 -20.93
C PRO A 802 26.42 -24.67 -21.06
N LYS A 803 27.75 -24.55 -21.23
CA LYS A 803 28.44 -23.24 -21.36
C LYS A 803 27.91 -22.40 -22.52
N GLU A 804 27.59 -23.04 -23.64
CA GLU A 804 26.97 -22.42 -24.81
C GLU A 804 25.64 -21.73 -24.47
N LEU A 805 24.87 -22.29 -23.52
CA LEU A 805 23.61 -21.75 -23.04
C LEU A 805 23.82 -20.51 -22.17
N LEU A 806 24.84 -20.53 -21.30
CA LEU A 806 25.21 -19.40 -20.45
C LEU A 806 25.71 -18.20 -21.28
N ASP A 807 26.60 -18.45 -22.23
CA ASP A 807 27.21 -17.41 -23.07
C ASP A 807 26.15 -16.70 -23.95
N GLU A 808 25.19 -17.44 -24.50
CA GLU A 808 24.07 -16.86 -25.27
C GLU A 808 23.01 -16.18 -24.38
N MET A 809 22.81 -16.64 -23.15
CA MET A 809 21.93 -15.98 -22.17
C MET A 809 22.49 -14.62 -21.73
N GLU A 810 23.81 -14.53 -21.50
CA GLU A 810 24.51 -13.28 -21.19
C GLU A 810 24.51 -12.31 -22.38
N ALA A 811 24.78 -12.81 -23.60
CA ALA A 811 24.78 -12.01 -24.82
C ALA A 811 23.42 -11.34 -25.11
N GLN A 812 22.31 -11.91 -24.62
CA GLN A 812 20.95 -11.40 -24.87
C GLN A 812 20.35 -10.56 -23.75
N LYS A 813 21.13 -10.20 -22.71
CA LYS A 813 20.66 -9.43 -21.53
C LYS A 813 19.41 -10.04 -20.87
N LEU A 814 19.23 -11.36 -20.93
CA LEU A 814 18.32 -12.02 -19.99
C LEU A 814 18.89 -11.74 -18.59
N MET A 815 18.07 -11.20 -17.67
CA MET A 815 18.54 -10.95 -16.31
C MET A 815 18.82 -12.29 -15.63
N LEU A 816 20.06 -12.76 -15.75
CA LEU A 816 20.67 -13.77 -14.90
C LEU A 816 20.79 -13.16 -13.50
N LEU A 817 19.68 -13.21 -12.76
CA LEU A 817 19.71 -12.92 -11.33
C LEU A 817 20.39 -14.12 -10.67
N SER A 818 21.67 -13.99 -10.36
CA SER A 818 22.41 -14.96 -9.54
C SER A 818 21.76 -15.23 -8.19
#